data_AF-A0A4V0HWF7-F1
#
_entry.id   AF-A0A4V0HWF7-F1
#
_cell.length_a   1.000
_cell.length_b   1.000
_cell.length_c   1.000
_cell.angle_alpha   90.00
_cell.angle_beta   90.00
_cell.angle_gamma   90.00
#
_symmetry.space_group_name_H-M   'P 1'
#
loop_
_entity.id
_entity.type
_entity.pdbx_description
1 polymer ?
#
loop_
_entity_poly.entity_id
_entity_poly.type
_entity_poly.pdbx_seq_one_letter_code
_entity_poly.pdbx_strand_id
1 'polypeptide(L)'
;MFRSLLVALVLAPVCVAADARPESVVGTKSPNPALVTVGDGSPAKLDALRGKGATVVVFVSFECPVSNSYVAGLNELARTHAEKGVAVVLVCPTDDAREVVAKAATGFKLTVPVLLDPKRELAGGLKAVCTPEAFLLDADGTVRYRGRIDDGYSARLKRNPVVTSHELTDALNAVLAGKPVPTAVTKSVGCEIEYAAKPAPKAGAVTFYKDVAPILNAHCVVCHRTGEVGPFALTTFAQARRWARDIKEYTANKQMPPWPAAGGVPMRGERKMTATEIATLATWADADTPEGDPRDAPKAPEFGSDGWRHGKPDLILTADADFRLGGSGSDLFRVFVAPTKLAENKWVIGYDVKPGNPRVVHHTLHFFDTTGAARALEAKQRAKDDGKILLDGGPGYTVGMGVGFVPPANKPNETPQFGGIGGWAPGQLPQFVPQGAGWLLPKGSDFLIQTHYHRNGQFATDRTRVGLYFAKEPVEQPWQTLIINGLKQWEKIPAGKADFATGGAIYLHTDAVLHNVLPHMHLLGKSVRVSMTPPGGAPVVLLDIPSWDYRWQETYWFKEPIAAKAGTKLEVRAVFDNSAANPNNPTKPPRDVAYGEETTDEMLFAFLGATSTASPWKPITTFAYAPDAAAAPIKGELTPLLKEMVGTWDTNTELKVGGRGVNLKGQDVVETAFNGTFLRSLATSAADDRGIIELITFDPAAKVYRMWLYDSAGTEIEWTGTPDEAAKTIAWRAHTGDGTKLALNWKLAAAGGYTWDFVATTGDKPVFEMKGDHTARKK
;
A
#
# COMPACT_ATOMS: atom_id res chain seq x y z
N MET A 1 39.87 17.01 69.69
CA MET A 1 41.01 16.97 68.76
C MET A 1 40.54 16.39 67.43
N PHE A 2 40.16 17.22 66.47
CA PHE A 2 39.89 16.81 65.10
C PHE A 2 41.05 17.30 64.24
N ARG A 3 41.84 16.37 63.70
CA ARG A 3 42.90 16.66 62.72
C ARG A 3 42.66 15.84 61.47
N SER A 4 42.76 16.54 60.35
CA SER A 4 42.58 16.13 58.97
C SER A 4 43.46 14.96 58.55
N LEU A 5 42.94 14.09 57.68
CA LEU A 5 43.75 13.36 56.70
C LEU A 5 43.04 13.41 55.34
N LEU A 6 43.66 14.14 54.41
CA LEU A 6 43.37 14.12 52.98
C LEU A 6 43.80 12.76 52.42
N VAL A 7 42.92 12.05 51.71
CA VAL A 7 43.31 10.93 50.83
C VAL A 7 43.17 11.41 49.39
N ALA A 8 44.31 11.51 48.71
CA ALA A 8 44.38 11.79 47.29
C ALA A 8 43.95 10.56 46.49
N LEU A 9 42.88 10.70 45.70
CA LEU A 9 42.45 9.69 44.74
C LEU A 9 43.22 9.92 43.43
N VAL A 10 44.14 9.02 43.10
CA VAL A 10 44.85 9.02 41.80
C VAL A 10 43.88 8.49 40.74
N LEU A 11 43.32 9.40 39.94
CA LEU A 11 42.61 9.07 38.70
C LEU A 11 43.66 8.73 37.63
N ALA A 12 43.82 7.45 37.33
CA ALA A 12 44.45 7.02 36.09
C ALA A 12 43.55 7.42 34.90
N PRO A 13 44.08 8.07 33.85
CA PRO A 13 43.28 8.39 32.68
C PRO A 13 42.96 7.09 31.94
N VAL A 14 41.68 6.73 31.92
CA VAL A 14 41.16 5.78 30.93
C VAL A 14 41.31 6.48 29.58
N CYS A 15 42.28 6.05 28.78
CA CYS A 15 42.36 6.41 27.36
C CYS A 15 41.13 5.81 26.67
N VAL A 16 40.05 6.58 26.64
CA VAL A 16 39.00 6.41 25.64
C VAL A 16 39.67 6.73 24.30
N ALA A 17 39.87 5.72 23.47
CA ALA A 17 40.22 5.94 22.07
C ALA A 17 39.09 6.78 21.46
N ALA A 18 39.35 8.07 21.28
CA ALA A 18 38.49 8.94 20.52
C ALA A 18 38.43 8.40 19.08
N ASP A 19 37.23 8.15 18.57
CA ASP A 19 36.96 8.00 17.14
C ASP A 19 37.44 9.28 16.43
N ALA A 20 38.70 9.29 16.00
CA ALA A 20 39.28 10.36 15.21
C ALA A 20 38.70 10.30 13.80
N ARG A 21 37.52 10.90 13.60
CA ARG A 21 37.05 11.26 12.25
C ARG A 21 37.98 12.35 11.70
N PRO A 22 38.33 12.30 10.40
CA PRO A 22 39.42 13.11 9.85
C PRO A 22 39.09 14.60 9.77
N GLU A 23 40.11 15.45 9.89
CA GLU A 23 40.08 16.88 9.53
C GLU A 23 39.27 17.08 8.24
N SER A 24 38.25 17.94 8.31
CA SER A 24 37.34 18.18 7.19
C SER A 24 38.10 18.73 5.98
N VAL A 25 37.80 18.24 4.77
CA VAL A 25 38.34 18.79 3.51
C VAL A 25 37.71 20.14 3.13
N VAL A 26 36.73 20.63 3.90
CA VAL A 26 36.16 21.97 3.67
C VAL A 26 37.25 23.03 3.81
N GLY A 27 37.36 23.90 2.82
CA GLY A 27 38.39 24.93 2.73
C GLY A 27 39.63 24.51 1.93
N THR A 28 39.78 23.22 1.60
CA THR A 28 40.90 22.74 0.76
C THR A 28 40.52 22.72 -0.72
N LYS A 29 41.53 22.69 -1.59
CA LYS A 29 41.33 22.43 -3.02
C LYS A 29 40.97 20.95 -3.24
N SER A 30 40.07 20.68 -4.18
CA SER A 30 39.78 19.33 -4.61
C SER A 30 41.01 18.70 -5.28
N PRO A 31 41.30 17.41 -5.04
CA PRO A 31 42.20 16.64 -5.88
C PRO A 31 41.70 16.61 -7.33
N ASN A 32 42.61 16.37 -8.28
CA ASN A 32 42.31 16.29 -9.70
C ASN A 32 43.01 15.08 -10.38
N PRO A 33 42.71 13.84 -9.95
CA PRO A 33 43.27 12.63 -10.56
C PRO A 33 42.70 12.40 -11.97
N ALA A 34 43.30 11.45 -12.69
CA ALA A 34 42.75 10.98 -13.95
C ALA A 34 41.60 9.98 -13.67
N LEU A 35 40.41 10.32 -14.14
CA LEU A 35 39.20 9.50 -14.05
C LEU A 35 38.82 8.97 -15.43
N VAL A 36 37.85 8.07 -15.50
CA VAL A 36 37.38 7.49 -16.77
C VAL A 36 35.93 7.86 -17.00
N THR A 37 35.59 8.48 -18.13
CA THR A 37 34.21 8.76 -18.51
C THR A 37 33.46 7.46 -18.76
N VAL A 38 32.30 7.26 -18.12
CA VAL A 38 31.51 6.03 -18.25
C VAL A 38 31.01 5.82 -19.69
N GLY A 39 30.58 6.89 -20.36
CA GLY A 39 29.96 6.83 -21.69
C GLY A 39 30.87 6.28 -22.78
N ASP A 40 32.08 6.83 -22.91
CA ASP A 40 33.01 6.54 -24.02
C ASP A 40 34.35 5.94 -23.57
N GLY A 41 34.60 5.85 -22.26
CA GLY A 41 35.87 5.36 -21.70
C GLY A 41 37.03 6.35 -21.81
N SER A 42 36.79 7.58 -22.24
CA SER A 42 37.84 8.60 -22.35
C SER A 42 38.37 9.02 -20.97
N PRO A 43 39.66 9.38 -20.84
CA PRO A 43 40.18 9.95 -19.60
C PRO A 43 39.60 11.36 -19.39
N ALA A 44 39.14 11.64 -18.17
CA ALA A 44 38.61 12.94 -17.76
C ALA A 44 39.27 13.42 -16.47
N LYS A 45 39.34 14.74 -16.31
CA LYS A 45 39.81 15.42 -15.11
C LYS A 45 38.70 16.30 -14.57
N LEU A 46 38.55 16.34 -13.25
CA LEU A 46 37.49 17.12 -12.60
C LEU A 46 37.59 18.62 -12.92
N ASP A 47 38.81 19.18 -12.97
CA ASP A 47 39.00 20.61 -13.28
C ASP A 47 38.46 21.02 -14.65
N ALA A 48 38.47 20.10 -15.64
CA ALA A 48 37.95 20.37 -16.98
C ALA A 48 36.41 20.38 -17.04
N LEU A 49 35.75 19.86 -16.00
CA LEU A 49 34.30 19.75 -15.90
C LEU A 49 33.70 20.78 -14.93
N ARG A 50 34.50 21.71 -14.40
CA ARG A 50 34.05 22.67 -13.39
C ARG A 50 33.07 23.69 -13.98
N GLY A 51 32.04 23.99 -13.20
CA GLY A 51 31.14 25.11 -13.46
C GLY A 51 31.81 26.45 -13.16
N LYS A 52 31.40 27.50 -13.88
CA LYS A 52 31.90 28.87 -13.68
C LYS A 52 31.47 29.48 -12.34
N GLY A 53 30.34 29.04 -11.79
CA GLY A 53 29.82 29.47 -10.49
C GLY A 53 30.18 28.48 -9.39
N ALA A 54 29.81 27.22 -9.57
CA ALA A 54 30.10 26.14 -8.62
C ALA A 54 30.12 24.77 -9.31
N THR A 55 30.73 23.79 -8.67
CA THR A 55 30.72 22.39 -9.14
C THR A 55 30.23 21.49 -8.03
N VAL A 56 29.15 20.75 -8.26
CA VAL A 56 28.65 19.71 -7.37
C VAL A 56 29.25 18.37 -7.80
N VAL A 57 30.06 17.77 -6.95
CA VAL A 57 30.59 16.41 -7.14
C VAL A 57 29.81 15.47 -6.22
N VAL A 58 29.19 14.43 -6.78
CA VAL A 58 28.48 13.43 -5.97
C VAL A 58 29.05 12.05 -6.23
N PHE A 59 29.52 11.40 -5.17
CA PHE A 59 29.89 10.00 -5.23
C PHE A 59 28.63 9.14 -5.25
N VAL A 60 28.45 8.32 -6.28
CA VAL A 60 27.25 7.50 -6.49
C VAL A 60 27.62 6.04 -6.75
N SER A 61 26.70 5.13 -6.45
CA SER A 61 26.76 3.73 -6.88
C SER A 61 25.41 3.35 -7.45
N PHE A 62 25.40 2.78 -8.66
CA PHE A 62 24.15 2.33 -9.27
C PHE A 62 23.62 1.00 -8.72
N GLU A 63 24.39 0.34 -7.86
CA GLU A 63 23.93 -0.80 -7.04
C GLU A 63 23.30 -0.35 -5.72
N CYS A 64 23.59 0.86 -5.25
CA CYS A 64 23.09 1.37 -3.98
C CYS A 64 21.68 1.97 -4.14
N PRO A 65 20.64 1.42 -3.47
CA PRO A 65 19.26 1.93 -3.61
C PRO A 65 19.12 3.37 -3.12
N VAL A 66 19.85 3.72 -2.05
CA VAL A 66 19.89 5.08 -1.51
C VAL A 66 20.44 6.03 -2.58
N SER A 67 21.59 5.72 -3.17
CA SER A 67 22.22 6.54 -4.21
C SER A 67 21.32 6.73 -5.42
N ASN A 68 20.72 5.64 -5.91
CA ASN A 68 19.82 5.65 -7.07
C ASN A 68 18.64 6.60 -6.89
N SER A 69 18.09 6.71 -5.67
CA SER A 69 16.94 7.58 -5.41
C SER A 69 17.24 9.08 -5.57
N TYR A 70 18.52 9.49 -5.55
CA TYR A 70 18.93 10.89 -5.71
C TYR A 70 19.35 11.27 -7.13
N VAL A 71 19.70 10.30 -7.97
CA VAL A 71 20.31 10.54 -9.29
C VAL A 71 19.44 11.44 -10.17
N ALA A 72 18.12 11.24 -10.17
CA ALA A 72 17.19 12.06 -10.95
C ALA A 72 17.16 13.52 -10.46
N GLY A 73 17.14 13.73 -9.14
CA GLY A 73 17.17 15.07 -8.56
C GLY A 73 18.47 15.82 -8.86
N LEU A 74 19.60 15.12 -8.89
CA LEU A 74 20.89 15.69 -9.26
C LEU A 74 20.96 16.10 -10.73
N ASN A 75 20.36 15.29 -11.62
CA ASN A 75 20.25 15.62 -13.04
C ASN A 75 19.39 16.89 -13.25
N GLU A 76 18.30 17.01 -12.51
CA GLU A 76 17.43 18.18 -12.54
C GLU A 76 18.08 19.43 -11.92
N LEU A 77 18.84 19.27 -10.84
CA LEU A 77 19.64 20.34 -10.25
C LEU A 77 20.63 20.92 -11.27
N ALA A 78 21.32 20.05 -12.02
CA ALA A 78 22.23 20.48 -13.07
C ALA A 78 21.52 21.31 -14.15
N ARG A 79 20.36 20.82 -14.63
CA ARG A 79 19.57 21.49 -15.67
C ARG A 79 19.08 22.87 -15.21
N THR A 80 18.55 22.96 -14.00
CA THR A 80 17.93 24.19 -13.46
C THR A 80 18.95 25.24 -13.03
N HIS A 81 20.21 24.86 -12.78
CA HIS A 81 21.26 25.76 -12.32
C HIS A 81 22.36 26.00 -13.37
N ALA A 82 22.23 25.45 -14.58
CA ALA A 82 23.18 25.63 -15.67
C ALA A 82 23.43 27.11 -16.02
N GLU A 83 22.37 27.93 -16.08
CA GLU A 83 22.47 29.38 -16.36
C GLU A 83 23.21 30.15 -15.26
N LYS A 84 23.23 29.62 -14.03
CA LYS A 84 24.01 30.16 -12.90
C LYS A 84 25.46 29.66 -12.89
N GLY A 85 25.88 28.95 -13.95
CA GLY A 85 27.22 28.40 -14.09
C GLY A 85 27.50 27.21 -13.17
N VAL A 86 26.47 26.48 -12.72
CA VAL A 86 26.65 25.28 -11.89
C VAL A 86 26.86 24.06 -12.77
N ALA A 87 27.91 23.29 -12.50
CA ALA A 87 28.12 21.96 -13.06
C ALA A 87 27.83 20.88 -12.00
N VAL A 88 27.30 19.74 -12.43
CA VAL A 88 27.12 18.56 -11.58
C VAL A 88 27.88 17.40 -12.21
N VAL A 89 28.68 16.69 -11.42
CA VAL A 89 29.50 15.55 -11.85
C VAL A 89 29.22 14.38 -10.92
N LEU A 90 28.85 13.23 -11.49
CA LEU A 90 28.66 11.99 -10.75
C LEU A 90 29.94 11.14 -10.84
N VAL A 91 30.40 10.60 -9.71
CA VAL A 91 31.63 9.81 -9.64
C VAL A 91 31.31 8.44 -9.02
N CYS A 92 31.67 7.35 -9.69
CA CYS A 92 31.46 5.99 -9.25
C CYS A 92 32.78 5.41 -8.70
N PRO A 93 32.98 5.34 -7.36
CA PRO A 93 34.20 4.83 -6.74
C PRO A 93 34.20 3.28 -6.69
N THR A 94 34.15 2.65 -7.86
CA THR A 94 34.02 1.20 -8.02
C THR A 94 35.09 0.62 -8.94
N ASP A 95 35.50 -0.61 -8.66
CA ASP A 95 36.32 -1.46 -9.51
C ASP A 95 35.50 -2.30 -10.50
N ASP A 96 34.16 -2.16 -10.51
CA ASP A 96 33.30 -2.78 -11.51
C ASP A 96 33.67 -2.32 -12.93
N ALA A 97 33.49 -3.23 -13.90
CA ALA A 97 33.72 -2.92 -15.30
C ALA A 97 32.84 -1.75 -15.79
N ARG A 98 33.42 -0.87 -16.62
CA ARG A 98 32.75 0.33 -17.14
C ARG A 98 31.41 0.01 -17.79
N GLU A 99 31.33 -1.09 -18.53
CA GLU A 99 30.15 -1.54 -19.24
C GLU A 99 28.99 -1.86 -18.28
N VAL A 100 29.29 -2.39 -17.10
CA VAL A 100 28.30 -2.67 -16.05
C VAL A 100 27.71 -1.35 -15.52
N VAL A 101 28.59 -0.40 -15.20
CA VAL A 101 28.19 0.93 -14.70
C VAL A 101 27.43 1.71 -15.77
N ALA A 102 27.87 1.67 -17.03
CA ALA A 102 27.20 2.33 -18.15
C ALA A 102 25.78 1.78 -18.40
N LYS A 103 25.63 0.45 -18.36
CA LYS A 103 24.32 -0.20 -18.47
C LYS A 103 23.38 0.26 -17.35
N ALA A 104 23.88 0.31 -16.12
CA ALA A 104 23.08 0.76 -14.97
C ALA A 104 22.71 2.25 -15.04
N ALA A 105 23.64 3.11 -15.51
CA ALA A 105 23.43 4.56 -15.67
C ALA A 105 22.39 4.91 -16.75
N THR A 106 22.27 4.09 -17.80
CA THR A 106 21.42 4.36 -18.97
C THR A 106 19.95 4.57 -18.58
N GLY A 107 19.45 3.84 -17.58
CA GLY A 107 18.06 3.95 -17.10
C GLY A 107 17.69 5.31 -16.49
N PHE A 108 18.68 6.11 -16.09
CA PHE A 108 18.48 7.41 -15.48
C PHE A 108 18.46 8.57 -16.48
N LYS A 109 18.77 8.34 -17.76
CA LYS A 109 18.82 9.36 -18.82
C LYS A 109 19.62 10.61 -18.41
N LEU A 110 20.80 10.38 -17.85
CA LEU A 110 21.66 11.42 -17.31
C LEU A 110 22.21 12.30 -18.43
N THR A 111 22.14 13.62 -18.23
CA THR A 111 22.81 14.62 -19.06
C THR A 111 24.09 15.14 -18.41
N VAL A 112 24.26 14.85 -17.11
CA VAL A 112 25.47 15.15 -16.33
C VAL A 112 26.60 14.15 -16.64
N PRO A 113 27.87 14.57 -16.61
CA PRO A 113 29.00 13.66 -16.70
C PRO A 113 28.99 12.60 -15.59
N VAL A 114 29.25 11.34 -15.96
CA VAL A 114 29.45 10.23 -15.04
C VAL A 114 30.86 9.67 -15.22
N LEU A 115 31.64 9.66 -14.15
CA LEU A 115 33.04 9.25 -14.13
C LEU A 115 33.23 8.01 -13.26
N LEU A 116 34.18 7.15 -13.61
CA LEU A 116 34.69 6.06 -12.79
C LEU A 116 35.94 6.50 -12.05
N ASP A 117 36.00 6.16 -10.76
CA ASP A 117 37.17 6.30 -9.90
C ASP A 117 37.62 4.91 -9.40
N PRO A 118 38.19 4.06 -10.28
CA PRO A 118 38.47 2.65 -9.96
C PRO A 118 39.54 2.48 -8.89
N LYS A 119 40.40 3.49 -8.71
CA LYS A 119 41.45 3.51 -7.68
C LYS A 119 41.02 4.27 -6.43
N ARG A 120 39.82 4.85 -6.42
CA ARG A 120 39.27 5.67 -5.32
C ARG A 120 40.21 6.82 -4.96
N GLU A 121 40.91 7.37 -5.95
CA GLU A 121 41.88 8.45 -5.78
C GLU A 121 41.17 9.77 -5.48
N LEU A 122 40.11 10.09 -6.22
CA LEU A 122 39.30 11.29 -5.96
C LEU A 122 38.50 11.10 -4.68
N ALA A 123 37.86 9.93 -4.52
CA ALA A 123 37.13 9.58 -3.31
C ALA A 123 38.01 9.65 -2.06
N GLY A 124 39.25 9.17 -2.13
CA GLY A 124 40.19 9.16 -1.01
C GLY A 124 40.70 10.56 -0.68
N GLY A 125 41.06 11.34 -1.71
CA GLY A 125 41.52 12.71 -1.50
C GLY A 125 40.43 13.66 -1.00
N LEU A 126 39.16 13.44 -1.36
CA LEU A 126 38.01 14.15 -0.78
C LEU A 126 37.52 13.54 0.55
N LYS A 127 38.12 12.43 1.01
CA LYS A 127 37.72 11.70 2.21
C LYS A 127 36.22 11.37 2.22
N ALA A 128 35.69 10.98 1.06
CA ALA A 128 34.35 10.45 0.95
C ALA A 128 34.22 9.17 1.79
N VAL A 129 33.02 8.84 2.23
CA VAL A 129 32.76 7.69 3.12
C VAL A 129 31.62 6.83 2.63
N CYS A 130 30.69 7.38 1.84
CA CYS A 130 29.57 6.61 1.32
C CYS A 130 29.03 7.15 -0.02
N THR A 131 28.15 6.36 -0.64
CA THR A 131 27.32 6.75 -1.78
C THR A 131 25.84 6.73 -1.38
N PRO A 132 25.06 7.81 -1.56
CA PRO A 132 25.48 9.10 -2.10
C PRO A 132 26.17 9.97 -1.05
N GLU A 133 27.18 10.72 -1.47
CA GLU A 133 27.77 11.81 -0.69
C GLU A 133 28.13 12.97 -1.63
N ALA A 134 27.71 14.18 -1.26
CA ALA A 134 27.86 15.37 -2.07
C ALA A 134 29.00 16.26 -1.55
N PHE A 135 29.73 16.84 -2.49
CA PHE A 135 30.76 17.84 -2.28
C PHE A 135 30.45 19.04 -3.17
N LEU A 136 30.43 20.23 -2.59
CA LEU A 136 30.26 21.48 -3.34
C LEU A 136 31.60 22.19 -3.44
N LEU A 137 32.05 22.43 -4.66
CA LEU A 137 33.24 23.21 -4.96
C LEU A 137 32.82 24.59 -5.46
N ASP A 138 33.53 25.63 -5.02
CA ASP A 138 33.40 26.95 -5.65
C ASP A 138 34.10 27.01 -7.02
N ALA A 139 34.03 28.16 -7.69
CA ALA A 139 34.65 28.40 -8.99
C ALA A 139 36.17 28.12 -9.02
N ASP A 140 36.86 28.29 -7.87
CA ASP A 140 38.29 28.04 -7.76
C ASP A 140 38.61 26.57 -7.43
N GLY A 141 37.61 25.69 -7.34
CA GLY A 141 37.76 24.28 -6.97
C GLY A 141 37.97 24.03 -5.48
N THR A 142 37.64 25.01 -4.62
CA THR A 142 37.73 24.88 -3.15
C THR A 142 36.46 24.22 -2.61
N VAL A 143 36.61 23.23 -1.75
CA VAL A 143 35.46 22.56 -1.11
C VAL A 143 34.78 23.51 -0.14
N ARG A 144 33.50 23.82 -0.37
CA ARG A 144 32.65 24.66 0.49
C ARG A 144 31.61 23.88 1.28
N TYR A 145 31.26 22.68 0.82
CA TYR A 145 30.35 21.79 1.52
C TYR A 145 30.74 20.33 1.31
N ARG A 146 30.53 19.50 2.33
CA ARG A 146 30.53 18.03 2.23
C ARG A 146 29.41 17.44 3.06
N GLY A 147 28.74 16.42 2.54
CA GLY A 147 27.83 15.61 3.34
C GLY A 147 26.63 15.06 2.57
N ARG A 148 25.49 14.93 3.25
CA ARG A 148 24.24 14.43 2.65
C ARG A 148 23.65 15.41 1.65
N ILE A 149 22.77 14.93 0.78
CA ILE A 149 22.03 15.78 -0.18
C ILE A 149 20.87 16.47 0.54
N ASP A 150 20.07 15.69 1.25
CA ASP A 150 18.94 16.11 2.08
C ASP A 150 18.69 15.10 3.22
N ASP A 151 17.63 15.28 4.00
CA ASP A 151 17.20 14.35 5.05
C ASP A 151 16.27 13.22 4.57
N GLY A 152 16.22 12.91 3.27
CA GLY A 152 15.40 11.83 2.72
C GLY A 152 15.73 10.43 3.26
N TYR A 153 16.88 10.25 3.91
CA TYR A 153 17.24 9.04 4.64
C TYR A 153 17.77 9.35 6.03
N SER A 154 17.25 8.64 7.05
CA SER A 154 17.75 8.73 8.42
C SER A 154 18.85 7.70 8.73
N ALA A 155 18.88 6.60 7.98
CA ALA A 155 19.94 5.59 7.99
C ALA A 155 20.02 4.91 6.60
N ARG A 156 21.09 4.14 6.36
CA ARG A 156 21.23 3.34 5.13
C ARG A 156 19.97 2.47 4.97
N LEU A 157 19.36 2.50 3.78
CA LEU A 157 18.11 1.78 3.44
C LEU A 157 16.86 2.15 4.29
N LYS A 158 16.94 3.19 5.13
CA LYS A 158 15.80 3.72 5.92
C LYS A 158 15.37 5.08 5.37
N ARG A 159 14.45 5.03 4.41
CA ARG A 159 13.87 6.22 3.75
C ARG A 159 12.90 6.94 4.68
N ASN A 160 13.02 8.25 4.76
CA ASN A 160 12.03 9.12 5.39
C ASN A 160 10.90 9.39 4.36
N PRO A 161 9.63 9.28 4.76
CA PRO A 161 8.51 9.45 3.83
C PRO A 161 8.31 10.92 3.42
N VAL A 162 8.81 11.86 4.22
CA VAL A 162 8.81 13.30 3.92
C VAL A 162 10.21 13.87 4.14
N VAL A 163 10.74 14.55 3.12
CA VAL A 163 11.98 15.33 3.18
C VAL A 163 11.66 16.70 3.80
N THR A 164 12.40 17.11 4.82
CA THR A 164 12.18 18.37 5.55
C THR A 164 13.36 19.33 5.55
N SER A 165 14.54 18.89 5.11
CA SER A 165 15.73 19.76 4.95
C SER A 165 16.51 19.43 3.69
N HIS A 166 17.21 20.41 3.10
CA HIS A 166 17.84 20.29 1.78
C HIS A 166 19.27 20.84 1.78
N GLU A 167 20.20 20.20 2.51
CA GLU A 167 21.49 20.80 2.83
C GLU A 167 22.37 21.12 1.62
N LEU A 168 22.36 20.26 0.59
CA LEU A 168 23.13 20.55 -0.64
C LEU A 168 22.59 21.79 -1.37
N THR A 169 21.27 21.93 -1.44
CA THR A 169 20.62 23.08 -2.08
C THR A 169 20.90 24.36 -1.30
N ASP A 170 20.81 24.31 0.03
CA ASP A 170 21.11 25.45 0.91
C ASP A 170 22.57 25.88 0.78
N ALA A 171 23.50 24.92 0.75
CA ALA A 171 24.92 25.19 0.53
C ALA A 171 25.19 25.79 -0.85
N LEU A 172 24.56 25.26 -1.91
CA LEU A 172 24.69 25.77 -3.26
C LEU A 172 24.20 27.22 -3.36
N ASN A 173 23.05 27.53 -2.78
CA ASN A 173 22.49 28.88 -2.75
C ASN A 173 23.41 29.85 -1.99
N ALA A 174 24.02 29.43 -0.88
CA ALA A 174 24.97 30.25 -0.14
C ALA A 174 26.22 30.57 -0.98
N VAL A 175 26.83 29.56 -1.63
CA VAL A 175 28.01 29.74 -2.48
C VAL A 175 27.71 30.66 -3.66
N LEU A 176 26.59 30.46 -4.36
CA LEU A 176 26.19 31.31 -5.49
C LEU A 176 25.90 32.75 -5.06
N ALA A 177 25.47 32.98 -3.82
CA ALA A 177 25.27 34.30 -3.25
C ALA A 177 26.56 34.93 -2.68
N GLY A 178 27.71 34.26 -2.77
CA GLY A 178 28.96 34.71 -2.16
C GLY A 178 28.94 34.72 -0.63
N LYS A 179 28.03 33.95 -0.01
CA LYS A 179 27.85 33.86 1.43
C LYS A 179 28.56 32.61 2.00
N PRO A 180 29.02 32.64 3.26
CA PRO A 180 29.47 31.44 3.95
C PRO A 180 28.36 30.38 4.02
N VAL A 181 28.71 29.11 3.82
CA VAL A 181 27.79 27.98 4.00
C VAL A 181 27.55 27.77 5.50
N PRO A 182 26.33 27.95 6.02
CA PRO A 182 26.07 27.88 7.47
C PRO A 182 26.40 26.52 8.08
N THR A 183 26.10 25.44 7.35
CA THR A 183 26.39 24.05 7.75
C THR A 183 27.25 23.40 6.68
N ALA A 184 28.56 23.63 6.72
CA ALA A 184 29.49 23.17 5.68
C ALA A 184 29.81 21.66 5.73
N VAL A 185 29.50 20.99 6.85
CA VAL A 185 29.73 19.55 7.04
C VAL A 185 28.47 18.92 7.62
N THR A 186 27.94 17.89 6.96
CA THR A 186 26.81 17.10 7.46
C THR A 186 27.14 15.60 7.44
N LYS A 187 26.43 14.81 8.24
CA LYS A 187 26.59 13.34 8.24
C LYS A 187 25.92 12.76 6.99
N SER A 188 26.72 12.16 6.12
CA SER A 188 26.25 11.43 4.93
C SER A 188 25.54 10.12 5.32
N VAL A 189 24.53 9.73 4.54
CA VAL A 189 23.74 8.51 4.74
C VAL A 189 23.72 7.74 3.42
N GLY A 190 24.31 6.55 3.39
CA GLY A 190 24.46 5.79 2.15
C GLY A 190 25.16 4.45 2.32
N CYS A 191 25.48 3.81 1.19
CA CYS A 191 26.30 2.60 1.14
C CYS A 191 27.78 2.97 1.25
N GLU A 192 28.55 2.24 2.07
CA GLU A 192 29.96 2.54 2.35
C GLU A 192 30.85 2.46 1.09
N ILE A 193 31.86 3.32 0.98
CA ILE A 193 32.89 3.24 -0.06
C ILE A 193 34.03 2.37 0.47
N GLU A 194 34.31 1.24 -0.20
CA GLU A 194 35.36 0.31 0.22
C GLU A 194 36.75 0.80 -0.24
N TYR A 195 37.60 1.36 0.63
CA TYR A 195 38.93 1.87 0.22
C TYR A 195 40.02 0.81 0.03
N ALA A 196 39.89 -0.35 0.69
CA ALA A 196 40.78 -1.49 0.52
C ALA A 196 39.98 -2.80 0.61
N ALA A 197 40.16 -3.70 -0.34
CA ALA A 197 39.58 -5.03 -0.27
C ALA A 197 40.30 -5.84 0.81
N LYS A 198 39.81 -5.79 2.05
CA LYS A 198 40.24 -6.74 3.09
C LYS A 198 39.88 -8.15 2.59
N PRO A 199 40.81 -9.11 2.47
CA PRO A 199 40.47 -10.47 2.08
C PRO A 199 39.55 -11.07 3.15
N ALA A 200 38.46 -11.72 2.74
CA ALA A 200 37.60 -12.41 3.67
C ALA A 200 38.33 -13.63 4.28
N PRO A 201 38.11 -13.95 5.57
CA PRO A 201 38.62 -15.19 6.15
C PRO A 201 38.15 -16.41 5.34
N LYS A 202 39.04 -17.38 5.13
CA LYS A 202 38.64 -18.64 4.45
C LYS A 202 37.97 -19.64 5.38
N ALA A 203 38.26 -19.58 6.67
CA ALA A 203 37.74 -20.48 7.69
C ALA A 203 37.06 -19.70 8.83
N GLY A 204 36.08 -20.34 9.45
CA GLY A 204 35.33 -19.83 10.59
C GLY A 204 34.38 -20.88 11.13
N ALA A 205 33.81 -20.66 12.32
CA ALA A 205 32.80 -21.56 12.87
C ALA A 205 31.51 -21.60 12.03
N VAL A 206 31.21 -20.49 11.36
CA VAL A 206 30.13 -20.33 10.38
C VAL A 206 30.75 -19.80 9.09
N THR A 207 30.40 -20.42 7.97
CA THR A 207 30.93 -20.08 6.64
C THR A 207 29.82 -19.84 5.62
N PHE A 208 30.13 -19.08 4.57
CA PHE A 208 29.13 -18.73 3.58
C PHE A 208 28.53 -19.96 2.89
N TYR A 209 29.37 -20.79 2.28
CA TYR A 209 28.89 -21.89 1.45
C TYR A 209 28.12 -22.95 2.24
N LYS A 210 28.62 -23.34 3.42
CA LYS A 210 28.02 -24.39 4.23
C LYS A 210 26.77 -23.94 5.00
N ASP A 211 26.82 -22.74 5.60
CA ASP A 211 25.86 -22.37 6.64
C ASP A 211 24.94 -21.20 6.24
N VAL A 212 25.45 -20.21 5.50
CA VAL A 212 24.70 -18.99 5.14
C VAL A 212 23.92 -19.15 3.84
N ALA A 213 24.56 -19.70 2.80
CA ALA A 213 23.95 -19.87 1.49
C ALA A 213 22.63 -20.67 1.54
N PRO A 214 22.48 -21.74 2.37
CA PRO A 214 21.18 -22.42 2.51
C PRO A 214 20.08 -21.49 3.04
N ILE A 215 20.40 -20.64 4.01
CA ILE A 215 19.46 -19.69 4.62
C ILE A 215 19.06 -18.62 3.59
N LEU A 216 20.03 -18.04 2.89
CA LEU A 216 19.75 -17.04 1.85
C LEU A 216 18.93 -17.64 0.70
N ASN A 217 19.24 -18.88 0.28
CA ASN A 217 18.50 -19.59 -0.75
C ASN A 217 17.04 -19.83 -0.37
N ALA A 218 16.78 -20.17 0.90
CA ALA A 218 15.43 -20.43 1.40
C ALA A 218 14.59 -19.15 1.55
N HIS A 219 15.19 -18.06 2.04
CA HIS A 219 14.43 -16.88 2.49
C HIS A 219 14.61 -15.63 1.64
N CYS A 220 15.75 -15.46 0.98
CA CYS A 220 16.15 -14.17 0.39
C CYS A 220 16.25 -14.21 -1.13
N VAL A 221 16.85 -15.24 -1.71
CA VAL A 221 17.17 -15.35 -3.14
C VAL A 221 15.92 -15.35 -4.03
N VAL A 222 14.76 -15.68 -3.46
CA VAL A 222 13.47 -15.57 -4.13
C VAL A 222 13.17 -14.17 -4.68
N CYS A 223 13.64 -13.13 -3.96
CA CYS A 223 13.51 -11.73 -4.34
C CYS A 223 14.88 -11.09 -4.66
N HIS A 224 15.93 -11.46 -3.93
CA HIS A 224 17.28 -10.93 -4.08
C HIS A 224 18.11 -11.71 -5.08
N ARG A 225 17.65 -11.74 -6.34
CA ARG A 225 18.41 -12.24 -7.49
C ARG A 225 18.27 -11.28 -8.66
N THR A 226 19.22 -11.33 -9.58
CA THR A 226 19.25 -10.44 -10.74
C THR A 226 17.94 -10.48 -11.51
N GLY A 227 17.37 -9.30 -11.78
CA GLY A 227 16.13 -9.13 -12.55
C GLY A 227 14.84 -9.25 -11.74
N GLU A 228 14.91 -9.50 -10.43
CA GLU A 228 13.74 -9.56 -9.54
C GLU A 228 13.58 -8.27 -8.71
N VAL A 229 12.55 -8.25 -7.84
CA VAL A 229 12.16 -7.08 -7.05
C VAL A 229 13.18 -6.65 -5.99
N GLY A 230 14.05 -7.58 -5.54
CA GLY A 230 15.14 -7.24 -4.63
C GLY A 230 16.10 -6.26 -5.30
N PRO A 231 16.46 -5.15 -4.65
CA PRO A 231 17.20 -4.09 -5.32
C PRO A 231 18.67 -4.44 -5.61
N PHE A 232 19.15 -5.54 -5.02
CA PHE A 232 20.47 -6.15 -5.21
C PHE A 232 20.34 -7.68 -5.12
N ALA A 233 21.29 -8.39 -5.72
CA ALA A 233 21.36 -9.85 -5.68
C ALA A 233 22.12 -10.35 -4.44
N LEU A 234 21.81 -11.57 -3.99
CA LEU A 234 22.43 -12.28 -2.88
C LEU A 234 22.82 -13.72 -3.28
N THR A 235 22.98 -14.00 -4.57
CA THR A 235 23.19 -15.36 -5.10
C THR A 235 24.65 -15.82 -5.04
N THR A 236 25.58 -14.94 -4.70
CA THR A 236 27.01 -15.26 -4.58
C THR A 236 27.60 -14.75 -3.26
N PHE A 237 28.75 -15.30 -2.86
CA PHE A 237 29.48 -14.86 -1.68
C PHE A 237 29.81 -13.36 -1.72
N ALA A 238 30.41 -12.91 -2.83
CA ALA A 238 30.79 -11.51 -3.02
C ALA A 238 29.61 -10.55 -2.87
N GLN A 239 28.44 -10.94 -3.41
CA GLN A 239 27.20 -10.20 -3.24
C GLN A 239 26.74 -10.17 -1.79
N ALA A 240 26.60 -11.33 -1.14
CA ALA A 240 26.13 -11.40 0.24
C ALA A 240 27.04 -10.64 1.23
N ARG A 241 28.36 -10.72 1.03
CA ARG A 241 29.36 -10.04 1.86
C ARG A 241 29.18 -8.52 1.89
N ARG A 242 28.89 -7.89 0.74
CA ARG A 242 28.64 -6.43 0.64
C ARG A 242 27.45 -5.95 1.49
N TRP A 243 26.56 -6.87 1.86
CA TRP A 243 25.32 -6.61 2.62
C TRP A 243 25.29 -7.32 3.97
N ALA A 244 26.40 -7.90 4.45
CA ALA A 244 26.40 -8.75 5.65
C ALA A 244 25.90 -8.01 6.91
N ARG A 245 26.28 -6.72 7.07
CA ARG A 245 25.79 -5.88 8.17
C ARG A 245 24.28 -5.66 8.08
N ASP A 246 23.78 -5.36 6.88
CA ASP A 246 22.35 -5.13 6.65
C ASP A 246 21.55 -6.43 6.81
N ILE A 247 22.06 -7.56 6.32
CA ILE A 247 21.47 -8.90 6.52
C ILE A 247 21.34 -9.18 8.02
N LYS A 248 22.39 -8.97 8.81
CA LYS A 248 22.36 -9.12 10.26
C LYS A 248 21.31 -8.22 10.90
N GLU A 249 21.31 -6.93 10.58
CA GLU A 249 20.40 -5.95 11.19
C GLU A 249 18.92 -6.23 10.84
N TYR A 250 18.62 -6.42 9.56
CA TYR A 250 17.24 -6.59 9.08
C TYR A 250 16.64 -7.93 9.52
N THR A 251 17.44 -9.00 9.60
CA THR A 251 16.97 -10.29 10.11
C THR A 251 16.80 -10.28 11.64
N ALA A 252 17.70 -9.63 12.39
CA ALA A 252 17.53 -9.44 13.83
C ALA A 252 16.26 -8.65 14.18
N ASN A 253 15.96 -7.63 13.38
CA ASN A 253 14.75 -6.81 13.53
C ASN A 253 13.49 -7.43 12.90
N LYS A 254 13.58 -8.62 12.29
CA LYS A 254 12.49 -9.31 11.58
C LYS A 254 11.84 -8.46 10.47
N GLN A 255 12.62 -7.56 9.88
CA GLN A 255 12.20 -6.77 8.72
C GLN A 255 12.35 -7.57 7.42
N MET A 256 13.26 -8.54 7.41
CA MET A 256 13.50 -9.46 6.29
C MET A 256 13.64 -10.90 6.80
N PRO A 257 13.12 -11.89 6.05
CA PRO A 257 12.13 -11.71 4.98
C PRO A 257 10.83 -11.08 5.54
N PRO A 258 10.09 -10.31 4.71
CA PRO A 258 8.91 -9.58 5.17
C PRO A 258 7.81 -10.57 5.55
N TRP A 259 7.43 -10.57 6.83
CA TRP A 259 6.29 -11.32 7.35
C TRP A 259 5.69 -10.60 8.58
N PRO A 260 4.88 -9.54 8.37
CA PRO A 260 4.34 -8.71 9.45
C PRO A 260 3.46 -9.47 10.46
N ALA A 261 2.89 -10.62 10.06
CA ALA A 261 2.05 -11.45 10.91
C ALA A 261 2.86 -12.06 12.07
N ALA A 262 2.57 -11.61 13.29
CA ALA A 262 3.24 -12.06 14.51
C ALA A 262 2.40 -13.07 15.32
N GLY A 263 1.10 -13.18 15.04
CA GLY A 263 0.20 -14.10 15.72
C GLY A 263 -1.02 -14.47 14.87
N GLY A 264 -1.86 -15.35 15.43
CA GLY A 264 -3.03 -15.90 14.76
C GLY A 264 -2.91 -17.41 14.52
N VAL A 265 -3.74 -17.93 13.62
CA VAL A 265 -3.69 -19.34 13.23
C VAL A 265 -2.45 -19.63 12.36
N PRO A 266 -1.97 -20.89 12.30
CA PRO A 266 -0.87 -21.25 11.41
C PRO A 266 -1.20 -20.94 9.94
N MET A 267 -0.23 -20.37 9.21
CA MET A 267 -0.40 -19.95 7.82
C MET A 267 0.43 -20.81 6.85
N ARG A 268 0.01 -20.86 5.58
CA ARG A 268 0.80 -21.44 4.49
C ARG A 268 1.89 -20.47 4.08
N GLY A 269 3.09 -20.99 3.85
CA GLY A 269 4.20 -20.19 3.33
C GLY A 269 4.73 -19.12 4.28
N GLU A 270 4.64 -19.35 5.61
CA GLU A 270 5.20 -18.43 6.60
C GLU A 270 6.68 -18.14 6.32
N ARG A 271 7.00 -16.89 5.97
CA ARG A 271 8.36 -16.41 5.75
C ARG A 271 8.99 -15.99 7.08
N LYS A 272 9.02 -16.90 8.06
CA LYS A 272 9.67 -16.65 9.36
C LYS A 272 11.02 -17.36 9.39
N MET A 273 12.00 -16.69 9.98
CA MET A 273 13.29 -17.29 10.28
C MET A 273 13.32 -17.77 11.73
N THR A 274 13.97 -18.91 11.95
CA THR A 274 14.25 -19.44 13.28
C THR A 274 15.32 -18.59 13.98
N ALA A 275 15.33 -18.63 15.32
CA ALA A 275 16.36 -17.94 16.10
C ALA A 275 17.78 -18.43 15.74
N THR A 276 17.93 -19.71 15.41
CA THR A 276 19.20 -20.30 14.98
C THR A 276 19.65 -19.74 13.63
N GLU A 277 18.76 -19.67 12.63
CA GLU A 277 19.11 -19.09 11.32
C GLU A 277 19.55 -17.62 11.45
N ILE A 278 18.83 -16.83 12.26
CA ILE A 278 19.19 -15.42 12.53
C ILE A 278 20.58 -15.35 13.21
N ALA A 279 20.82 -16.20 14.21
CA ALA A 279 22.11 -16.26 14.90
C ALA A 279 23.27 -16.68 13.98
N THR A 280 23.03 -17.60 13.05
CA THR A 280 24.00 -18.04 12.03
C THR A 280 24.41 -16.86 11.15
N LEU A 281 23.45 -16.09 10.63
CA LEU A 281 23.73 -14.91 9.81
C LEU A 281 24.49 -13.84 10.60
N ALA A 282 24.11 -13.59 11.85
CA ALA A 282 24.80 -12.63 12.71
C ALA A 282 26.24 -13.06 13.00
N THR A 283 26.45 -14.33 13.35
CA THR A 283 27.78 -14.90 13.63
C THR A 283 28.70 -14.80 12.43
N TRP A 284 28.20 -15.12 11.23
CA TRP A 284 28.96 -14.98 9.99
C TRP A 284 29.35 -13.54 9.69
N ALA A 285 28.41 -12.59 9.86
CA ALA A 285 28.68 -11.17 9.64
C ALA A 285 29.71 -10.62 10.65
N ASP A 286 29.62 -11.01 11.93
CA ASP A 286 30.53 -10.57 12.99
C ASP A 286 31.93 -11.17 12.87
N ALA A 287 32.05 -12.36 12.28
CA ALA A 287 33.31 -13.02 11.97
C ALA A 287 33.99 -12.50 10.69
N ASP A 288 33.59 -11.33 10.19
CA ASP A 288 34.10 -10.71 8.96
C ASP A 288 33.87 -11.57 7.71
N THR A 289 32.73 -12.27 7.67
CA THR A 289 32.20 -13.03 6.53
C THR A 289 33.09 -14.19 6.03
N PRO A 290 33.38 -15.23 6.85
CA PRO A 290 34.17 -16.37 6.37
C PRO A 290 33.55 -17.04 5.13
N GLU A 291 34.32 -17.23 4.06
CA GLU A 291 33.81 -17.74 2.78
C GLU A 291 33.51 -19.25 2.83
N GLY A 292 34.43 -20.04 3.40
CA GLY A 292 34.35 -21.50 3.39
C GLY A 292 34.74 -22.12 2.04
N ASP A 293 34.45 -23.42 1.88
CA ASP A 293 34.74 -24.18 0.68
C ASP A 293 33.57 -24.14 -0.31
N PRO A 294 33.76 -23.71 -1.57
CA PRO A 294 32.73 -23.74 -2.60
C PRO A 294 32.10 -25.13 -2.83
N ARG A 295 32.77 -26.22 -2.46
CA ARG A 295 32.25 -27.59 -2.55
C ARG A 295 31.13 -27.89 -1.55
N ASP A 296 31.03 -27.10 -0.47
CA ASP A 296 29.97 -27.21 0.53
C ASP A 296 28.71 -26.42 0.13
N ALA A 297 28.72 -25.75 -1.04
CA ALA A 297 27.60 -24.94 -1.49
C ALA A 297 26.31 -25.78 -1.65
N PRO A 298 25.15 -25.31 -1.14
CA PRO A 298 23.89 -25.97 -1.39
C PRO A 298 23.52 -25.91 -2.88
N LYS A 299 22.64 -26.82 -3.32
CA LYS A 299 22.01 -26.71 -4.62
C LYS A 299 21.29 -25.35 -4.73
N ALA A 300 21.57 -24.60 -5.79
CA ALA A 300 20.89 -23.34 -6.06
C ALA A 300 19.38 -23.57 -6.30
N PRO A 301 18.51 -22.66 -5.85
CA PRO A 301 17.07 -22.76 -6.14
C PRO A 301 16.80 -22.70 -7.63
N GLU A 302 15.86 -23.53 -8.10
CA GLU A 302 15.39 -23.53 -9.48
C GLU A 302 14.13 -22.66 -9.60
N PHE A 303 14.08 -21.77 -10.60
CA PHE A 303 12.98 -20.80 -10.78
C PHE A 303 12.17 -21.01 -12.08
N GLY A 304 12.31 -22.15 -12.74
CA GLY A 304 11.64 -22.47 -14.02
C GLY A 304 12.24 -21.70 -15.21
N SER A 305 12.46 -22.38 -16.34
CA SER A 305 13.07 -21.77 -17.55
C SER A 305 12.11 -20.91 -18.38
N ASP A 306 10.80 -21.15 -18.26
CA ASP A 306 9.73 -20.34 -18.86
C ASP A 306 9.37 -19.11 -17.99
N GLY A 307 10.03 -19.00 -16.84
CA GLY A 307 9.86 -18.01 -15.79
C GLY A 307 8.58 -18.17 -14.95
N TRP A 308 7.67 -19.10 -15.26
CA TRP A 308 6.42 -19.29 -14.50
C TRP A 308 6.66 -20.39 -13.45
N ARG A 309 6.43 -20.09 -12.17
CA ARG A 309 6.87 -20.99 -11.10
C ARG A 309 6.09 -22.29 -11.02
N HIS A 310 4.84 -22.31 -11.49
CA HIS A 310 3.95 -23.47 -11.46
C HIS A 310 3.67 -24.06 -12.85
N GLY A 311 4.58 -23.80 -13.79
CA GLY A 311 4.43 -24.18 -15.20
C GLY A 311 3.60 -23.18 -16.00
N LYS A 312 3.38 -23.49 -17.27
CA LYS A 312 2.73 -22.59 -18.22
C LYS A 312 1.25 -22.34 -17.84
N PRO A 313 0.81 -21.08 -17.67
CA PRO A 313 -0.61 -20.74 -17.47
C PRO A 313 -1.47 -21.07 -18.70
N ASP A 314 -2.76 -21.32 -18.48
CA ASP A 314 -3.74 -21.58 -19.54
C ASP A 314 -4.10 -20.31 -20.32
N LEU A 315 -4.09 -19.15 -19.65
CA LEU A 315 -4.29 -17.84 -20.26
C LEU A 315 -3.30 -16.83 -19.68
N ILE A 316 -2.63 -16.06 -20.54
CA ILE A 316 -1.72 -14.98 -20.14
C ILE A 316 -2.32 -13.65 -20.61
N LEU A 317 -2.55 -12.75 -19.66
CA LEU A 317 -3.17 -11.44 -19.85
C LEU A 317 -2.16 -10.34 -19.59
N THR A 318 -2.22 -9.28 -20.38
CA THR A 318 -1.27 -8.15 -20.34
C THR A 318 -1.86 -6.96 -21.06
N ALA A 319 -1.31 -5.77 -20.81
CA ALA A 319 -1.58 -4.59 -21.63
C ALA A 319 -1.20 -4.80 -23.12
N ASP A 320 -1.92 -4.15 -24.02
CA ASP A 320 -1.76 -4.16 -25.48
C ASP A 320 -0.49 -3.44 -25.98
N ALA A 321 0.07 -2.55 -25.16
CA ALA A 321 1.35 -1.87 -25.38
C ALA A 321 2.12 -1.66 -24.07
N ASP A 322 3.35 -1.18 -24.17
CA ASP A 322 4.16 -0.81 -23.01
C ASP A 322 3.57 0.45 -22.35
N PHE A 323 3.45 0.42 -21.02
CA PHE A 323 3.19 1.61 -20.23
C PHE A 323 4.49 2.30 -19.85
N ARG A 324 4.57 3.61 -20.05
CA ARG A 324 5.71 4.44 -19.63
C ARG A 324 5.37 5.12 -18.32
N LEU A 325 6.29 5.03 -17.36
CA LEU A 325 6.23 5.70 -16.07
C LEU A 325 7.38 6.71 -15.96
N GLY A 326 7.05 7.94 -15.58
CA GLY A 326 8.02 8.98 -15.26
C GLY A 326 8.82 8.67 -13.99
N GLY A 327 10.04 9.18 -13.89
CA GLY A 327 10.92 8.94 -12.74
C GLY A 327 10.54 9.67 -11.45
N SER A 328 9.69 10.70 -11.51
CA SER A 328 9.34 11.59 -10.39
C SER A 328 7.82 11.78 -10.27
N GLY A 329 7.35 12.12 -9.08
CA GLY A 329 5.93 12.33 -8.78
C GLY A 329 5.46 11.46 -7.60
N SER A 330 4.18 11.53 -7.27
CA SER A 330 3.53 10.58 -6.35
C SER A 330 3.46 9.19 -6.98
N ASP A 331 3.17 8.20 -6.15
CA ASP A 331 2.79 6.87 -6.62
C ASP A 331 1.59 6.96 -7.58
N LEU A 332 1.52 6.02 -8.52
CA LEU A 332 0.55 6.02 -9.60
C LEU A 332 -0.23 4.71 -9.61
N PHE A 333 -1.55 4.82 -9.62
CA PHE A 333 -2.46 3.71 -9.79
C PHE A 333 -3.04 3.73 -11.21
N ARG A 334 -2.93 2.60 -11.91
CA ARG A 334 -3.36 2.49 -13.31
C ARG A 334 -4.04 1.16 -13.58
N VAL A 335 -5.22 1.21 -14.20
CA VAL A 335 -5.97 0.02 -14.61
C VAL A 335 -5.71 -0.28 -16.08
N PHE A 336 -5.17 -1.46 -16.37
CA PHE A 336 -5.05 -1.99 -17.72
C PHE A 336 -6.22 -2.90 -18.05
N VAL A 337 -6.80 -2.72 -19.24
CA VAL A 337 -7.94 -3.50 -19.72
C VAL A 337 -7.42 -4.55 -20.70
N ALA A 338 -7.51 -5.83 -20.33
CA ALA A 338 -7.03 -6.96 -21.14
C ALA A 338 -8.22 -7.85 -21.57
N PRO A 339 -8.64 -7.81 -22.84
CA PRO A 339 -9.75 -8.65 -23.32
C PRO A 339 -9.41 -10.13 -23.21
N THR A 340 -10.24 -10.91 -22.51
CA THR A 340 -9.98 -12.36 -22.31
C THR A 340 -10.20 -13.19 -23.56
N LYS A 341 -11.10 -12.74 -24.45
CA LYS A 341 -11.55 -13.44 -25.67
C LYS A 341 -12.04 -14.87 -25.41
N LEU A 342 -12.51 -15.16 -24.19
CA LEU A 342 -13.05 -16.45 -23.83
C LEU A 342 -14.37 -16.74 -24.56
N ALA A 343 -14.45 -17.89 -25.22
CA ALA A 343 -15.66 -18.36 -25.89
C ALA A 343 -16.74 -18.86 -24.92
N GLU A 344 -16.33 -19.27 -23.72
CA GLU A 344 -17.19 -19.81 -22.66
C GLU A 344 -16.69 -19.39 -21.29
N ASN A 345 -17.54 -19.53 -20.27
CA ASN A 345 -17.16 -19.22 -18.89
C ASN A 345 -16.04 -20.18 -18.46
N LYS A 346 -15.06 -19.66 -17.71
CA LYS A 346 -13.98 -20.46 -17.15
C LYS A 346 -13.93 -20.31 -15.64
N TRP A 347 -13.54 -21.39 -14.97
CA TRP A 347 -13.23 -21.36 -13.56
C TRP A 347 -11.73 -21.21 -13.38
N VAL A 348 -11.32 -20.10 -12.78
CA VAL A 348 -9.93 -19.82 -12.43
C VAL A 348 -9.65 -20.46 -11.07
N ILE A 349 -8.64 -21.31 -11.00
CA ILE A 349 -8.23 -21.98 -9.75
C ILE A 349 -6.91 -21.43 -9.20
N GLY A 350 -6.22 -20.61 -9.97
CA GLY A 350 -5.03 -19.94 -9.51
C GLY A 350 -4.55 -18.86 -10.46
N TYR A 351 -3.66 -18.02 -9.96
CA TYR A 351 -3.00 -16.97 -10.73
C TYR A 351 -1.55 -16.77 -10.31
N ASP A 352 -0.75 -16.28 -11.25
CA ASP A 352 0.63 -15.86 -11.05
C ASP A 352 0.86 -14.52 -11.78
N VAL A 353 1.72 -13.67 -11.24
CA VAL A 353 2.01 -12.34 -11.81
C VAL A 353 3.50 -12.20 -12.07
N LYS A 354 3.80 -11.76 -13.29
CA LYS A 354 5.14 -11.35 -13.71
C LYS A 354 5.14 -9.86 -13.99
N PRO A 355 5.64 -9.04 -13.06
CA PRO A 355 5.91 -7.63 -13.34
C PRO A 355 6.75 -7.49 -14.61
N GLY A 356 6.38 -6.57 -15.49
CA GLY A 356 7.22 -6.22 -16.63
C GLY A 356 8.49 -5.51 -16.15
N ASN A 357 8.36 -4.72 -15.09
CA ASN A 357 9.44 -4.06 -14.39
C ASN A 357 9.25 -4.16 -12.88
N PRO A 358 9.90 -5.15 -12.22
CA PRO A 358 9.74 -5.39 -10.80
C PRO A 358 10.33 -4.28 -9.91
N ARG A 359 11.04 -3.31 -10.49
CA ARG A 359 11.59 -2.15 -9.76
C ARG A 359 10.60 -1.01 -9.58
N VAL A 360 9.43 -1.05 -10.24
CA VAL A 360 8.41 0.01 -10.14
C VAL A 360 7.03 -0.53 -9.82
N VAL A 361 6.71 -1.78 -10.17
CA VAL A 361 5.43 -2.42 -9.81
C VAL A 361 5.44 -2.77 -8.32
N HIS A 362 4.60 -2.11 -7.53
CA HIS A 362 4.47 -2.32 -6.09
C HIS A 362 3.42 -3.37 -5.74
N HIS A 363 2.29 -3.42 -6.44
CA HIS A 363 1.34 -4.53 -6.41
C HIS A 363 0.37 -4.46 -7.57
N THR A 364 -0.37 -5.56 -7.80
CA THR A 364 -1.52 -5.59 -8.71
C THR A 364 -2.77 -6.10 -8.02
N LEU A 365 -3.93 -5.59 -8.44
CA LEU A 365 -5.24 -6.13 -8.13
C LEU A 365 -5.93 -6.55 -9.43
N HIS A 366 -6.65 -7.67 -9.38
CA HIS A 366 -7.23 -8.31 -10.54
C HIS A 366 -8.74 -8.39 -10.44
N PHE A 367 -9.42 -7.89 -11.47
CA PHE A 367 -10.88 -7.92 -11.58
C PHE A 367 -11.29 -8.41 -12.97
N PHE A 368 -12.58 -8.64 -13.17
CA PHE A 368 -13.17 -8.72 -14.49
C PHE A 368 -14.34 -7.73 -14.64
N ASP A 369 -14.60 -7.31 -15.86
CA ASP A 369 -15.71 -6.44 -16.25
C ASP A 369 -16.40 -6.99 -17.52
N THR A 370 -17.71 -7.20 -17.47
CA THR A 370 -18.53 -7.56 -18.65
C THR A 370 -19.36 -6.40 -19.18
N THR A 371 -19.37 -5.25 -18.50
CA THR A 371 -20.22 -4.10 -18.81
C THR A 371 -19.60 -3.19 -19.85
N GLY A 372 -18.27 -3.19 -19.97
CA GLY A 372 -17.51 -2.28 -20.83
C GLY A 372 -17.23 -0.93 -20.18
N ALA A 373 -17.54 -0.75 -18.89
CA ALA A 373 -17.24 0.47 -18.14
C ALA A 373 -15.73 0.78 -18.14
N ALA A 374 -14.90 -0.24 -17.92
CA ALA A 374 -13.44 -0.07 -17.94
C ALA A 374 -12.91 0.33 -19.32
N ARG A 375 -13.46 -0.25 -20.41
CA ARG A 375 -13.12 0.16 -21.78
C ARG A 375 -13.51 1.62 -22.06
N ALA A 376 -14.66 2.07 -21.56
CA ALA A 376 -15.09 3.46 -21.72
C ALA A 376 -14.15 4.44 -20.99
N LEU A 377 -13.70 4.09 -19.77
CA LEU A 377 -12.71 4.86 -19.03
C LEU A 377 -11.35 4.89 -19.74
N GLU A 378 -10.90 3.75 -20.27
CA GLU A 378 -9.67 3.69 -21.06
C GLU A 378 -9.77 4.56 -22.32
N ALA A 379 -10.88 4.50 -23.06
CA ALA A 379 -11.10 5.34 -24.23
C ALA A 379 -11.09 6.83 -23.88
N LYS A 380 -11.72 7.22 -22.75
CA LYS A 380 -11.71 8.60 -22.25
C LYS A 380 -10.29 9.06 -21.88
N GLN A 381 -9.50 8.21 -21.24
CA GLN A 381 -8.10 8.51 -20.92
C GLN A 381 -7.29 8.66 -22.21
N ARG A 382 -7.43 7.74 -23.18
CA ARG A 382 -6.72 7.83 -24.47
C ARG A 382 -7.04 9.13 -25.20
N ALA A 383 -8.31 9.54 -25.26
CA ALA A 383 -8.70 10.82 -25.83
C ALA A 383 -8.15 12.04 -25.05
N LYS A 384 -8.05 11.92 -23.72
CA LYS A 384 -7.43 12.95 -22.86
C LYS A 384 -5.92 13.06 -23.11
N ASP A 385 -5.25 11.97 -23.42
CA ASP A 385 -3.80 11.89 -23.58
C ASP A 385 -3.33 12.19 -25.02
N ASP A 386 -4.25 12.15 -25.99
CA ASP A 386 -3.96 12.36 -27.40
C ASP A 386 -3.28 13.71 -27.67
N GLY A 387 -2.23 13.69 -28.50
CA GLY A 387 -1.40 14.85 -28.81
C GLY A 387 -0.54 15.41 -27.67
N LYS A 388 -0.54 14.82 -26.46
CA LYS A 388 0.22 15.33 -25.30
C LYS A 388 1.54 14.60 -25.09
N ILE A 389 2.57 15.35 -24.73
CA ILE A 389 3.83 14.80 -24.24
C ILE A 389 3.68 14.56 -22.74
N LEU A 390 3.44 13.30 -22.37
CA LEU A 390 3.26 12.90 -20.97
C LEU A 390 4.46 12.11 -20.45
N LEU A 391 4.84 12.39 -19.20
CA LEU A 391 5.81 11.61 -18.44
C LEU A 391 5.30 10.18 -18.23
N ASP A 392 4.03 10.06 -17.86
CA ASP A 392 3.30 8.81 -17.76
C ASP A 392 2.39 8.64 -18.98
N GLY A 393 2.48 7.53 -19.69
CA GLY A 393 1.65 7.36 -20.88
C GLY A 393 1.70 5.96 -21.45
N GLY A 394 0.66 5.59 -22.17
CA GLY A 394 0.46 4.25 -22.70
C GLY A 394 -0.97 3.77 -22.47
N PRO A 395 -1.23 2.46 -22.50
CA PRO A 395 -2.58 1.91 -22.39
C PRO A 395 -3.13 1.99 -20.96
N GLY A 396 -4.42 1.75 -20.78
CA GLY A 396 -5.10 1.84 -19.49
C GLY A 396 -5.53 3.25 -19.09
N TYR A 397 -6.08 3.36 -17.87
CA TYR A 397 -6.53 4.63 -17.29
C TYR A 397 -6.08 4.79 -15.84
N THR A 398 -5.89 6.04 -15.42
CA THR A 398 -5.46 6.39 -14.07
C THR A 398 -6.67 6.63 -13.18
N VAL A 399 -6.68 6.01 -12.02
CA VAL A 399 -7.68 6.13 -10.94
C VAL A 399 -6.95 5.93 -9.62
N GLY A 400 -7.45 6.42 -8.49
CA GLY A 400 -6.93 6.05 -7.16
C GLY A 400 -7.14 4.57 -6.81
N MET A 401 -7.32 4.26 -5.54
CA MET A 401 -7.53 2.87 -5.09
C MET A 401 -8.89 2.32 -5.57
N GLY A 402 -8.91 1.55 -6.66
CA GLY A 402 -10.13 0.92 -7.18
C GLY A 402 -10.17 0.79 -8.71
N VAL A 403 -11.36 0.60 -9.27
CA VAL A 403 -11.55 0.47 -10.73
C VAL A 403 -12.11 1.73 -11.40
N GLY A 404 -12.45 2.77 -10.63
CA GLY A 404 -12.89 4.08 -11.15
C GLY A 404 -14.34 4.16 -11.59
N PHE A 405 -15.13 3.15 -11.24
CA PHE A 405 -16.59 3.12 -11.39
C PHE A 405 -17.19 2.26 -10.28
N VAL A 406 -18.48 2.45 -10.02
CA VAL A 406 -19.24 1.60 -9.10
C VAL A 406 -19.65 0.34 -9.86
N PRO A 407 -19.20 -0.86 -9.44
CA PRO A 407 -19.62 -2.09 -10.09
C PRO A 407 -21.12 -2.30 -9.94
N PRO A 408 -21.82 -2.81 -10.97
CA PRO A 408 -23.22 -3.18 -10.81
C PRO A 408 -23.36 -4.29 -9.77
N ALA A 409 -24.45 -4.26 -9.00
CA ALA A 409 -24.77 -5.32 -8.07
C ALA A 409 -24.98 -6.65 -8.84
N ASN A 410 -24.26 -7.69 -8.45
CA ASN A 410 -24.46 -9.02 -9.00
C ASN A 410 -25.83 -9.55 -8.55
N LYS A 411 -26.66 -9.95 -9.51
CA LYS A 411 -27.98 -10.53 -9.22
C LYS A 411 -27.84 -12.02 -8.87
N PRO A 412 -28.61 -12.52 -7.89
CA PRO A 412 -28.66 -13.95 -7.62
C PRO A 412 -29.01 -14.74 -8.89
N ASN A 413 -28.33 -15.87 -9.11
CA ASN A 413 -28.53 -16.78 -10.25
C ASN A 413 -28.21 -16.21 -11.66
N GLU A 414 -27.63 -15.02 -11.75
CA GLU A 414 -27.09 -14.49 -13.00
C GLU A 414 -25.57 -14.63 -13.05
N THR A 415 -25.00 -14.61 -14.25
CA THR A 415 -23.53 -14.52 -14.39
C THR A 415 -23.09 -13.15 -13.86
N PRO A 416 -22.15 -13.09 -12.90
CA PRO A 416 -21.62 -11.84 -12.39
C PRO A 416 -21.13 -10.93 -13.51
N GLN A 417 -21.44 -9.64 -13.40
CA GLN A 417 -20.99 -8.63 -14.38
C GLN A 417 -19.63 -8.04 -13.99
N PHE A 418 -19.28 -8.14 -12.71
CA PHE A 418 -18.01 -7.71 -12.16
C PHE A 418 -17.60 -8.61 -10.98
N GLY A 419 -16.30 -8.79 -10.79
CA GLY A 419 -15.78 -9.53 -9.63
C GLY A 419 -14.26 -9.46 -9.52
N GLY A 420 -13.76 -9.69 -8.31
CA GLY A 420 -12.33 -9.78 -8.01
C GLY A 420 -11.83 -11.23 -8.09
N ILE A 421 -10.63 -11.41 -8.64
CA ILE A 421 -9.93 -12.71 -8.73
C ILE A 421 -8.76 -12.77 -7.74
N GLY A 422 -8.22 -11.62 -7.31
CA GLY A 422 -7.19 -11.55 -6.28
C GLY A 422 -6.23 -10.39 -6.51
N GLY A 423 -5.03 -10.50 -5.95
CA GLY A 423 -3.96 -9.53 -6.12
C GLY A 423 -2.59 -10.15 -5.90
N TRP A 424 -1.55 -9.41 -6.27
CA TRP A 424 -0.16 -9.82 -6.12
C TRP A 424 0.68 -8.68 -5.56
N ALA A 425 1.56 -9.00 -4.63
CA ALA A 425 2.61 -8.13 -4.12
C ALA A 425 3.98 -8.82 -4.22
N PRO A 426 5.08 -8.05 -4.30
CA PRO A 426 6.44 -8.54 -4.29
C PRO A 426 6.71 -9.65 -3.27
N GLY A 427 7.26 -10.77 -3.73
CA GLY A 427 7.60 -11.91 -2.89
C GLY A 427 6.44 -12.87 -2.60
N GLN A 428 5.21 -12.56 -3.02
CA GLN A 428 4.13 -13.55 -3.00
C GLN A 428 4.37 -14.65 -4.03
N LEU A 429 4.15 -15.90 -3.60
CA LEU A 429 4.13 -17.06 -4.49
C LEU A 429 2.81 -17.09 -5.29
N PRO A 430 2.73 -17.91 -6.35
CA PRO A 430 1.47 -18.12 -7.06
C PRO A 430 0.39 -18.64 -6.13
N GLN A 431 -0.83 -18.16 -6.35
CA GLN A 431 -1.96 -18.39 -5.46
C GLN A 431 -2.91 -19.39 -6.10
N PHE A 432 -3.29 -20.42 -5.35
CA PHE A 432 -4.26 -21.43 -5.79
C PHE A 432 -5.34 -21.59 -4.72
N VAL A 433 -6.60 -21.60 -5.14
CA VAL A 433 -7.71 -21.98 -4.26
C VAL A 433 -7.67 -23.50 -4.01
N PRO A 434 -8.31 -23.98 -2.94
CA PRO A 434 -8.45 -25.42 -2.70
C PRO A 434 -9.15 -26.14 -3.85
N GLN A 435 -8.87 -27.43 -3.98
CA GLN A 435 -9.54 -28.31 -4.94
C GLN A 435 -11.07 -28.22 -4.78
N GLY A 436 -11.79 -28.18 -5.91
CA GLY A 436 -13.25 -28.04 -5.94
C GLY A 436 -13.75 -26.60 -5.82
N ALA A 437 -12.86 -25.62 -5.59
CA ALA A 437 -13.20 -24.20 -5.59
C ALA A 437 -12.65 -23.47 -6.83
N GLY A 438 -13.21 -22.30 -7.13
CA GLY A 438 -12.73 -21.45 -8.24
C GLY A 438 -13.40 -20.08 -8.32
N TRP A 439 -12.71 -19.12 -8.92
CA TRP A 439 -13.32 -17.85 -9.34
C TRP A 439 -13.96 -18.01 -10.71
N LEU A 440 -15.20 -17.54 -10.87
CA LEU A 440 -15.84 -17.51 -12.19
C LEU A 440 -15.26 -16.36 -13.00
N LEU A 441 -14.71 -16.66 -14.18
CA LEU A 441 -14.34 -15.68 -15.21
C LEU A 441 -15.33 -15.79 -16.38
N PRO A 442 -16.25 -14.82 -16.54
CA PRO A 442 -17.27 -14.89 -17.58
C PRO A 442 -16.69 -14.87 -19.01
N LYS A 443 -17.40 -15.53 -19.93
CA LYS A 443 -17.11 -15.47 -21.37
C LYS A 443 -17.09 -14.02 -21.86
N GLY A 444 -16.18 -13.71 -22.78
CA GLY A 444 -16.07 -12.38 -23.38
C GLY A 444 -15.75 -11.21 -22.43
N SER A 445 -15.49 -11.47 -21.15
CA SER A 445 -15.13 -10.43 -20.17
C SER A 445 -13.80 -9.76 -20.50
N ASP A 446 -13.63 -8.53 -20.03
CA ASP A 446 -12.31 -7.91 -19.88
C ASP A 446 -11.74 -8.26 -18.53
N PHE A 447 -10.45 -8.58 -18.50
CA PHE A 447 -9.69 -8.71 -17.27
C PHE A 447 -8.99 -7.40 -16.95
N LEU A 448 -9.18 -6.90 -15.75
CA LEU A 448 -8.63 -5.63 -15.30
C LEU A 448 -7.41 -5.90 -14.43
N ILE A 449 -6.28 -5.30 -14.79
CA ILE A 449 -5.04 -5.33 -14.02
C ILE A 449 -4.83 -3.93 -13.46
N GLN A 450 -5.33 -3.67 -12.25
CA GLN A 450 -4.98 -2.45 -11.53
C GLN A 450 -3.57 -2.61 -11.00
N THR A 451 -2.66 -1.72 -11.39
CA THR A 451 -1.26 -1.74 -11.00
C THR A 451 -0.92 -0.49 -10.23
N HIS A 452 -0.39 -0.68 -9.02
CA HIS A 452 0.19 0.38 -8.23
C HIS A 452 1.69 0.47 -8.53
N TYR A 453 2.12 1.61 -9.04
CA TYR A 453 3.51 1.94 -9.33
C TYR A 453 4.09 2.85 -8.26
N HIS A 454 5.26 2.47 -7.76
CA HIS A 454 6.11 3.38 -7.01
C HIS A 454 7.19 3.97 -7.93
N ARG A 455 7.57 5.22 -7.67
CA ARG A 455 8.63 5.89 -8.44
C ARG A 455 9.96 5.83 -7.70
N ASN A 456 11.01 5.51 -8.46
CA ASN A 456 12.35 5.31 -7.91
C ASN A 456 13.41 6.25 -8.52
N GLY A 457 12.98 7.30 -9.24
CA GLY A 457 13.86 8.23 -9.95
C GLY A 457 14.14 7.84 -11.41
N GLN A 458 13.93 6.59 -11.81
CA GLN A 458 14.16 6.14 -13.19
C GLN A 458 12.90 6.26 -14.04
N PHE A 459 13.07 6.65 -15.31
CA PHE A 459 12.03 6.39 -16.29
C PHE A 459 11.93 4.88 -16.50
N ALA A 460 10.72 4.36 -16.42
CA ALA A 460 10.47 2.94 -16.55
C ALA A 460 9.46 2.67 -17.65
N THR A 461 9.61 1.52 -18.31
CA THR A 461 8.51 0.88 -19.02
C THR A 461 8.04 -0.31 -18.20
N ASP A 462 6.75 -0.59 -18.23
CA ASP A 462 6.16 -1.80 -17.67
C ASP A 462 5.17 -2.43 -18.65
N ARG A 463 5.15 -3.75 -18.63
CA ARG A 463 4.16 -4.58 -19.30
C ARG A 463 3.92 -5.85 -18.48
N THR A 464 3.33 -5.64 -17.31
CA THR A 464 3.00 -6.72 -16.37
C THR A 464 2.08 -7.75 -17.01
N ARG A 465 2.41 -9.04 -16.78
CA ARG A 465 1.68 -10.20 -17.27
C ARG A 465 1.05 -10.95 -16.11
N VAL A 466 -0.23 -11.31 -16.25
CA VAL A 466 -0.97 -12.14 -15.30
C VAL A 466 -1.28 -13.47 -15.98
N GLY A 467 -0.79 -14.56 -15.40
CA GLY A 467 -1.10 -15.92 -15.82
C GLY A 467 -2.26 -16.48 -15.02
N LEU A 468 -3.28 -17.01 -15.69
CA LEU A 468 -4.43 -17.68 -15.07
C LEU A 468 -4.35 -19.20 -15.34
N TYR A 469 -4.69 -19.97 -14.31
CA TYR A 469 -4.79 -21.43 -14.36
C TYR A 469 -6.26 -21.82 -14.22
N PHE A 470 -6.76 -22.64 -15.14
CA PHE A 470 -8.16 -23.04 -15.19
C PHE A 470 -8.40 -24.41 -14.56
N ALA A 471 -9.59 -24.59 -13.98
CA ALA A 471 -10.03 -25.88 -13.46
C ALA A 471 -10.08 -26.92 -14.59
N LYS A 472 -9.48 -28.08 -14.34
CA LYS A 472 -9.60 -29.28 -15.20
C LYS A 472 -10.72 -30.21 -14.74
N GLU A 473 -10.99 -30.19 -13.44
CA GLU A 473 -12.07 -30.90 -12.78
C GLU A 473 -13.26 -29.96 -12.53
N PRO A 474 -14.49 -30.49 -12.33
CA PRO A 474 -15.63 -29.67 -11.96
C PRO A 474 -15.39 -28.82 -10.71
N VAL A 475 -15.81 -27.55 -10.76
CA VAL A 475 -15.87 -26.68 -9.58
C VAL A 475 -17.23 -26.84 -8.91
N GLU A 476 -17.20 -27.23 -7.64
CA GLU A 476 -18.39 -27.45 -6.81
C GLU A 476 -18.77 -26.19 -6.02
N GLN A 477 -17.77 -25.39 -5.66
CA GLN A 477 -17.92 -24.24 -4.75
C GLN A 477 -17.27 -22.98 -5.33
N PRO A 478 -18.05 -22.04 -5.88
CA PRO A 478 -17.57 -20.71 -6.22
C PRO A 478 -16.85 -20.05 -5.02
N TRP A 479 -15.68 -19.47 -5.30
CA TRP A 479 -14.95 -18.67 -4.34
C TRP A 479 -15.69 -17.36 -4.07
N GLN A 480 -15.75 -16.96 -2.80
CA GLN A 480 -16.37 -15.72 -2.36
C GLN A 480 -15.41 -14.93 -1.48
N THR A 481 -15.45 -13.60 -1.58
CA THR A 481 -14.68 -12.70 -0.74
C THR A 481 -15.64 -11.96 0.19
N LEU A 482 -15.51 -12.21 1.49
CA LEU A 482 -16.23 -11.49 2.54
C LEU A 482 -15.45 -10.23 2.90
N ILE A 483 -16.13 -9.12 3.11
CA ILE A 483 -15.50 -7.82 3.38
C ILE A 483 -15.97 -7.32 4.74
N ILE A 484 -15.03 -7.02 5.63
CA ILE A 484 -15.28 -6.36 6.91
C ILE A 484 -14.78 -4.93 6.80
N ASN A 485 -15.68 -3.95 6.92
CA ASN A 485 -15.32 -2.54 7.00
C ASN A 485 -15.18 -2.08 8.45
N GLY A 486 -13.95 -1.70 8.83
CA GLY A 486 -13.61 -1.28 10.18
C GLY A 486 -13.45 0.21 10.41
N LEU A 487 -13.41 1.04 9.36
CA LEU A 487 -13.33 2.51 9.48
C LEU A 487 -14.55 3.11 8.79
N LYS A 488 -15.41 3.78 9.53
CA LYS A 488 -16.65 4.32 8.96
C LYS A 488 -16.37 5.56 8.13
N GLN A 489 -17.17 5.81 7.09
CA GLN A 489 -16.92 6.91 6.15
C GLN A 489 -17.01 8.31 6.78
N TRP A 490 -17.73 8.45 7.91
CA TRP A 490 -17.81 9.70 8.69
C TRP A 490 -16.78 9.78 9.83
N GLU A 491 -16.09 8.68 10.16
CA GLU A 491 -15.06 8.70 11.19
C GLU A 491 -13.83 9.47 10.68
N LYS A 492 -13.31 10.35 11.54
CA LYS A 492 -12.04 11.03 11.32
C LYS A 492 -11.04 10.59 12.38
N ILE A 493 -9.82 10.32 11.94
CA ILE A 493 -8.67 10.10 12.81
C ILE A 493 -8.13 11.49 13.21
N PRO A 494 -8.28 11.92 14.46
CA PRO A 494 -7.96 13.30 14.85
C PRO A 494 -6.48 13.62 14.74
N ALA A 495 -6.15 14.85 14.34
CA ALA A 495 -4.78 15.35 14.34
C ALA A 495 -4.10 15.16 15.71
N GLY A 496 -2.88 14.63 15.72
CA GLY A 496 -2.08 14.45 16.93
C GLY A 496 -2.39 13.17 17.72
N LYS A 497 -3.43 12.40 17.38
CA LYS A 497 -3.84 11.19 18.13
C LYS A 497 -2.94 10.00 17.76
N ALA A 498 -2.13 9.52 18.71
CA ALA A 498 -1.13 8.46 18.49
C ALA A 498 -1.65 7.01 18.58
N ASP A 499 -2.89 6.85 19.04
CA ASP A 499 -3.49 5.58 19.45
C ASP A 499 -5.00 5.56 19.15
N PHE A 500 -5.40 6.03 17.97
CA PHE A 500 -6.80 6.00 17.56
C PHE A 500 -7.21 4.57 17.22
N ALA A 501 -8.03 3.94 18.05
CA ALA A 501 -8.52 2.58 17.85
C ALA A 501 -9.92 2.59 17.22
N THR A 502 -10.13 1.77 16.19
CA THR A 502 -11.44 1.55 15.55
C THR A 502 -11.54 0.11 15.03
N GLY A 503 -12.71 -0.29 14.57
CA GLY A 503 -12.95 -1.63 14.07
C GLY A 503 -14.38 -1.83 13.56
N GLY A 504 -14.60 -3.02 13.02
CA GLY A 504 -15.89 -3.40 12.47
C GLY A 504 -16.08 -4.90 12.51
N ALA A 505 -17.34 -5.32 12.39
CA ALA A 505 -17.69 -6.72 12.41
C ALA A 505 -18.84 -7.03 11.45
N ILE A 506 -18.86 -8.27 10.99
CA ILE A 506 -19.97 -8.90 10.28
C ILE A 506 -20.26 -10.25 10.93
N TYR A 507 -21.44 -10.80 10.72
CA TYR A 507 -21.84 -12.13 11.17
C TYR A 507 -22.21 -12.97 9.97
N LEU A 508 -21.80 -14.23 9.99
CA LEU A 508 -22.23 -15.22 9.00
C LEU A 508 -23.71 -15.57 9.22
N HIS A 509 -24.49 -15.65 8.15
CA HIS A 509 -25.89 -16.11 8.15
C HIS A 509 -26.06 -17.45 7.45
N THR A 510 -25.00 -17.95 6.85
CA THR A 510 -24.87 -19.32 6.36
C THR A 510 -23.54 -19.90 6.83
N ASP A 511 -23.48 -21.23 6.91
CA ASP A 511 -22.22 -21.93 7.17
C ASP A 511 -21.22 -21.68 6.02
N ALA A 512 -19.95 -21.51 6.37
CA ALA A 512 -18.86 -21.24 5.43
C ALA A 512 -17.58 -21.95 5.86
N VAL A 513 -16.64 -22.07 4.91
CA VAL A 513 -15.25 -22.44 5.19
C VAL A 513 -14.37 -21.24 4.84
N LEU A 514 -13.61 -20.73 5.81
CA LEU A 514 -12.67 -19.63 5.65
C LEU A 514 -11.29 -20.17 5.25
N HIS A 515 -10.65 -19.54 4.27
CA HIS A 515 -9.40 -20.04 3.66
C HIS A 515 -8.24 -19.06 3.79
N ASN A 516 -8.51 -17.76 3.79
CA ASN A 516 -7.47 -16.74 3.89
C ASN A 516 -8.01 -15.43 4.48
N VAL A 517 -7.09 -14.52 4.77
CA VAL A 517 -7.38 -13.16 5.22
C VAL A 517 -6.37 -12.17 4.63
N LEU A 518 -6.86 -11.02 4.15
CA LEU A 518 -6.08 -9.88 3.68
C LEU A 518 -6.55 -8.62 4.43
N PRO A 519 -5.79 -8.11 5.41
CA PRO A 519 -6.07 -6.81 6.00
C PRO A 519 -5.57 -5.66 5.11
N HIS A 520 -6.17 -4.48 5.25
CA HIS A 520 -5.81 -3.28 4.47
C HIS A 520 -5.97 -2.00 5.29
N MET A 521 -4.95 -1.14 5.28
CA MET A 521 -4.87 0.21 5.85
C MET A 521 -3.81 1.03 5.11
N HIS A 522 -3.78 2.36 5.29
CA HIS A 522 -2.78 3.25 4.68
C HIS A 522 -1.63 3.61 5.66
N LEU A 523 -1.09 4.83 5.54
CA LEU A 523 0.18 5.28 6.15
C LEU A 523 0.12 5.43 7.67
N LEU A 524 -1.04 5.78 8.23
CA LEU A 524 -1.23 6.00 9.66
C LEU A 524 -1.50 4.69 10.41
N GLY A 525 -1.81 3.59 9.70
CA GLY A 525 -1.99 2.28 10.29
C GLY A 525 -0.79 1.88 11.18
N LYS A 526 -1.07 1.46 12.41
CA LYS A 526 -0.06 1.06 13.42
C LYS A 526 -0.12 -0.43 13.70
N SER A 527 -1.32 -0.99 13.83
CA SER A 527 -1.53 -2.42 14.07
C SER A 527 -2.92 -2.85 13.60
N VAL A 528 -3.07 -4.10 13.18
CA VAL A 528 -4.37 -4.67 12.81
C VAL A 528 -4.49 -6.11 13.32
N ARG A 529 -5.69 -6.45 13.80
CA ARG A 529 -6.07 -7.79 14.23
C ARG A 529 -7.38 -8.20 13.59
N VAL A 530 -7.41 -9.40 13.02
CA VAL A 530 -8.62 -10.04 12.49
C VAL A 530 -8.93 -11.26 13.35
N SER A 531 -10.17 -11.39 13.79
CA SER A 531 -10.61 -12.47 14.68
C SER A 531 -11.97 -13.01 14.23
N MET A 532 -12.26 -14.25 14.61
CA MET A 532 -13.60 -14.83 14.54
C MET A 532 -14.09 -15.22 15.93
N THR A 533 -15.39 -15.19 16.16
CA THR A 533 -16.02 -15.70 17.39
C THR A 533 -17.17 -16.62 16.99
N PRO A 534 -17.02 -17.94 17.11
CA PRO A 534 -18.11 -18.89 16.86
C PRO A 534 -19.29 -18.64 17.80
N PRO A 535 -20.53 -19.01 17.44
CA PRO A 535 -21.68 -18.94 18.33
C PRO A 535 -21.42 -19.70 19.64
N GLY A 536 -21.56 -19.01 20.78
CA GLY A 536 -21.30 -19.59 22.10
C GLY A 536 -19.85 -20.01 22.37
N GLY A 537 -18.92 -19.72 21.46
CA GLY A 537 -17.51 -20.08 21.56
C GLY A 537 -16.61 -18.92 21.99
N ALA A 538 -15.35 -19.24 22.31
CA ALA A 538 -14.33 -18.24 22.58
C ALA A 538 -13.82 -17.60 21.26
N PRO A 539 -13.41 -16.32 21.28
CA PRO A 539 -12.76 -15.68 20.13
C PRO A 539 -11.47 -16.41 19.72
N VAL A 540 -11.27 -16.56 18.41
CA VAL A 540 -10.06 -17.08 17.77
C VAL A 540 -9.43 -15.96 16.96
N VAL A 541 -8.17 -15.65 17.25
CA VAL A 541 -7.39 -14.69 16.45
C VAL A 541 -6.99 -15.37 15.14
N LEU A 542 -7.48 -14.85 14.01
CA LEU A 542 -7.14 -15.34 12.69
C LEU A 542 -5.79 -14.77 12.24
N LEU A 543 -5.57 -13.47 12.44
CA LEU A 543 -4.35 -12.77 12.06
C LEU A 543 -4.08 -11.62 13.04
N ASP A 544 -2.82 -11.46 13.44
CA ASP A 544 -2.35 -10.35 14.26
C ASP A 544 -1.08 -9.73 13.67
N ILE A 545 -1.15 -8.45 13.30
CA ILE A 545 -0.04 -7.63 12.80
C ILE A 545 0.16 -6.48 13.79
N PRO A 546 1.10 -6.60 14.75
CA PRO A 546 1.30 -5.60 15.81
C PRO A 546 2.08 -4.36 15.34
N SER A 547 2.73 -4.44 14.18
CA SER A 547 3.50 -3.36 13.57
C SER A 547 3.18 -3.31 12.08
N TRP A 548 2.15 -2.55 11.73
CA TRP A 548 1.71 -2.36 10.35
C TRP A 548 2.77 -1.60 9.55
N ASP A 549 2.96 -2.03 8.30
CA ASP A 549 3.76 -1.33 7.31
C ASP A 549 2.97 -1.32 6.00
N TYR A 550 2.56 -0.14 5.54
CA TYR A 550 1.70 0.01 4.35
C TYR A 550 2.33 -0.58 3.08
N ARG A 551 3.66 -0.80 3.06
CA ARG A 551 4.38 -1.40 1.94
C ARG A 551 4.20 -2.92 1.87
N TRP A 552 3.79 -3.56 2.96
CA TRP A 552 3.66 -5.02 3.07
C TRP A 552 2.20 -5.41 3.29
N GLN A 553 1.43 -5.37 2.19
CA GLN A 553 0.02 -5.76 2.18
C GLN A 553 -0.16 -6.99 1.31
N GLU A 554 -0.45 -8.12 1.95
CA GLU A 554 -0.51 -9.42 1.29
C GLU A 554 -1.62 -10.30 1.86
N THR A 555 -2.00 -11.32 1.10
CA THR A 555 -2.99 -12.31 1.52
C THR A 555 -2.34 -13.41 2.35
N TYR A 556 -2.85 -13.66 3.55
CA TYR A 556 -2.40 -14.71 4.46
C TYR A 556 -3.33 -15.91 4.35
N TRP A 557 -2.81 -17.02 3.85
CA TRP A 557 -3.57 -18.26 3.66
C TRP A 557 -3.46 -19.15 4.90
N PHE A 558 -4.59 -19.62 5.43
CA PHE A 558 -4.58 -20.53 6.56
C PHE A 558 -3.96 -21.87 6.15
N LYS A 559 -3.13 -22.44 7.03
CA LYS A 559 -2.55 -23.78 6.81
C LYS A 559 -3.68 -24.80 6.59
N GLU A 560 -4.61 -24.80 7.54
CA GLU A 560 -5.86 -25.57 7.49
C GLU A 560 -7.04 -24.61 7.32
N PRO A 561 -7.95 -24.85 6.36
CA PRO A 561 -9.21 -24.12 6.26
C PRO A 561 -10.06 -24.24 7.53
N ILE A 562 -10.81 -23.19 7.85
CA ILE A 562 -11.56 -23.08 9.11
C ILE A 562 -13.06 -23.14 8.82
N ALA A 563 -13.74 -24.17 9.31
CA ALA A 563 -15.19 -24.23 9.27
C ALA A 563 -15.81 -23.20 10.24
N ALA A 564 -16.72 -22.38 9.74
CA ALA A 564 -17.42 -21.35 10.49
C ALA A 564 -18.93 -21.53 10.32
N LYS A 565 -19.66 -21.58 11.45
CA LYS A 565 -21.12 -21.76 11.47
C LYS A 565 -21.84 -20.44 11.27
N ALA A 566 -23.07 -20.49 10.77
CA ALA A 566 -23.99 -19.35 10.89
C ALA A 566 -24.00 -18.83 12.34
N GLY A 567 -23.99 -17.51 12.50
CA GLY A 567 -23.80 -16.79 13.77
C GLY A 567 -22.36 -16.52 14.16
N THR A 568 -21.37 -17.06 13.44
CA THR A 568 -19.97 -16.69 13.68
C THR A 568 -19.76 -15.20 13.39
N LYS A 569 -19.26 -14.47 14.39
CA LYS A 569 -18.84 -13.07 14.25
C LYS A 569 -17.45 -13.04 13.63
N LEU A 570 -17.25 -12.29 12.56
CA LEU A 570 -15.94 -11.96 11.98
C LEU A 570 -15.66 -10.49 12.28
N GLU A 571 -14.48 -10.17 12.79
CA GLU A 571 -14.15 -8.83 13.29
C GLU A 571 -12.75 -8.40 12.85
N VAL A 572 -12.62 -7.12 12.48
CA VAL A 572 -11.34 -6.44 12.30
C VAL A 572 -11.22 -5.30 13.31
N ARG A 573 -10.06 -5.17 13.94
CA ARG A 573 -9.71 -4.05 14.82
C ARG A 573 -8.34 -3.51 14.44
N ALA A 574 -8.19 -2.20 14.47
CA ALA A 574 -6.91 -1.56 14.21
C ALA A 574 -6.65 -0.37 15.14
N VAL A 575 -5.38 0.03 15.15
CA VAL A 575 -4.90 1.27 15.79
C VAL A 575 -4.21 2.11 14.73
N PHE A 576 -4.46 3.41 14.74
CA PHE A 576 -3.83 4.41 13.89
C PHE A 576 -3.00 5.39 14.73
N ASP A 577 -1.90 5.89 14.16
CA ASP A 577 -1.02 6.90 14.76
C ASP A 577 -0.98 8.17 13.88
N ASN A 578 -1.86 9.13 14.15
CA ASN A 578 -1.87 10.44 13.51
C ASN A 578 -1.07 11.49 14.33
N SER A 579 -0.05 11.07 15.08
CA SER A 579 0.81 11.98 15.83
C SER A 579 1.91 12.59 14.95
N ALA A 580 2.50 13.69 15.41
CA ALA A 580 3.68 14.28 14.78
C ALA A 580 4.95 13.41 14.92
N ALA A 581 4.92 12.44 15.84
CA ALA A 581 6.02 11.50 16.07
C ALA A 581 5.96 10.29 15.12
N ASN A 582 4.81 10.00 14.50
CA ASN A 582 4.72 8.96 13.49
C ASN A 582 5.55 9.36 12.27
N PRO A 583 6.65 8.66 11.95
CA PRO A 583 7.44 8.99 10.78
C PRO A 583 6.62 8.89 9.49
N ASN A 584 5.63 8.00 9.42
CA ASN A 584 4.77 7.77 8.26
C ASN A 584 3.66 8.81 8.09
N ASN A 585 3.50 9.76 9.01
CA ASN A 585 2.48 10.80 8.86
C ASN A 585 2.80 11.68 7.62
N PRO A 586 1.91 11.71 6.60
CA PRO A 586 2.17 12.46 5.38
C PRO A 586 2.02 13.99 5.56
N THR A 587 1.59 14.45 6.73
CA THR A 587 1.31 15.86 7.01
C THR A 587 2.06 16.38 8.22
N LYS A 588 2.69 17.55 8.09
CA LYS A 588 3.43 18.21 9.16
C LYS A 588 3.07 19.71 9.19
N PRO A 589 2.36 20.22 10.23
CA PRO A 589 1.82 19.48 11.37
C PRO A 589 0.70 18.49 10.97
N PRO A 590 0.38 17.49 11.82
CA PRO A 590 -0.73 16.57 11.57
C PRO A 590 -2.06 17.30 11.36
N ARG A 591 -2.92 16.76 10.49
CA ARG A 591 -4.31 17.20 10.29
C ARG A 591 -5.28 16.05 10.54
N ASP A 592 -6.57 16.37 10.67
CA ASP A 592 -7.61 15.33 10.68
C ASP A 592 -7.58 14.57 9.35
N VAL A 593 -7.66 13.25 9.44
CA VAL A 593 -7.68 12.33 8.29
C VAL A 593 -9.01 11.59 8.28
N ALA A 594 -9.68 11.56 7.13
CA ALA A 594 -10.97 10.89 6.95
C ALA A 594 -10.79 9.60 6.12
N TYR A 595 -11.87 8.84 5.99
CA TYR A 595 -11.95 7.75 5.02
C TYR A 595 -11.70 8.26 3.60
N GLY A 596 -10.85 7.58 2.83
CA GLY A 596 -10.59 7.92 1.43
C GLY A 596 -9.67 6.94 0.73
N GLU A 597 -9.65 7.00 -0.61
CA GLU A 597 -8.89 6.10 -1.48
C GLU A 597 -7.43 6.54 -1.68
N GLU A 598 -7.08 7.77 -1.34
CA GLU A 598 -5.70 8.23 -1.48
C GLU A 598 -4.82 7.66 -0.36
N THR A 599 -3.54 7.42 -0.65
CA THR A 599 -2.57 6.92 0.34
C THR A 599 -2.40 7.86 1.54
N THR A 600 -2.80 9.13 1.40
CA THR A 600 -2.80 10.14 2.48
C THR A 600 -4.13 10.31 3.22
N ASP A 601 -5.17 9.62 2.75
CA ASP A 601 -6.40 9.36 3.49
C ASP A 601 -6.27 8.01 4.23
N GLU A 602 -7.32 7.51 4.88
CA GLU A 602 -7.27 6.20 5.56
C GLU A 602 -8.40 5.24 5.20
N MET A 603 -8.12 3.96 5.43
CA MET A 603 -9.07 2.85 5.27
C MET A 603 -8.83 1.80 6.35
N LEU A 604 -9.86 0.99 6.64
CA LEU A 604 -9.68 -0.25 7.39
C LEU A 604 -10.58 -1.33 6.82
N PHE A 605 -9.98 -2.31 6.15
CA PHE A 605 -10.67 -3.50 5.68
C PHE A 605 -10.00 -4.78 6.14
N ALA A 606 -10.80 -5.83 6.26
CA ALA A 606 -10.33 -7.21 6.18
C ALA A 606 -11.15 -7.96 5.13
N PHE A 607 -10.46 -8.54 4.15
CA PHE A 607 -11.03 -9.39 3.12
C PHE A 607 -10.78 -10.85 3.52
N LEU A 608 -11.84 -11.67 3.61
CA LEU A 608 -11.73 -13.10 3.89
C LEU A 608 -12.20 -13.91 2.69
N GLY A 609 -11.33 -14.77 2.18
CA GLY A 609 -11.68 -15.76 1.19
C GLY A 609 -12.43 -16.93 1.79
N ALA A 610 -13.59 -17.28 1.21
CA ALA A 610 -14.47 -18.30 1.74
C ALA A 610 -15.18 -19.12 0.66
N THR A 611 -15.59 -20.34 1.02
CA THR A 611 -16.49 -21.21 0.22
C THR A 611 -17.71 -21.59 1.04
N SER A 612 -18.85 -21.80 0.37
CA SER A 612 -20.07 -22.28 1.03
C SER A 612 -19.92 -23.74 1.44
N THR A 613 -20.61 -24.16 2.50
CA THR A 613 -20.75 -25.60 2.81
C THR A 613 -22.02 -26.21 2.22
N ALA A 614 -22.88 -25.41 1.58
CA ALA A 614 -24.13 -25.88 0.97
C ALA A 614 -23.87 -26.63 -0.34
N SER A 615 -24.65 -27.69 -0.59
CA SER A 615 -24.71 -28.39 -1.87
C SER A 615 -26.18 -28.55 -2.32
N PRO A 616 -26.56 -28.10 -3.53
CA PRO A 616 -25.77 -27.26 -4.44
C PRO A 616 -25.36 -25.94 -3.78
N TRP A 617 -24.29 -25.32 -4.28
CA TRP A 617 -23.75 -24.08 -3.71
C TRP A 617 -24.83 -23.00 -3.54
N LYS A 618 -24.73 -22.28 -2.42
CA LYS A 618 -25.49 -21.05 -2.13
C LYS A 618 -24.52 -19.93 -1.75
N PRO A 619 -24.82 -18.66 -2.10
CA PRO A 619 -24.04 -17.51 -1.64
C PRO A 619 -23.87 -17.51 -0.11
N ILE A 620 -22.70 -17.10 0.35
CA ILE A 620 -22.47 -16.82 1.77
C ILE A 620 -23.14 -15.48 2.07
N THR A 621 -24.04 -15.48 3.05
CA THR A 621 -24.72 -14.26 3.47
C THR A 621 -24.08 -13.75 4.76
N THR A 622 -23.88 -12.43 4.84
CA THR A 622 -23.31 -11.77 6.00
C THR A 622 -24.04 -10.47 6.32
N PHE A 623 -24.24 -10.17 7.60
CA PHE A 623 -24.89 -8.94 8.06
C PHE A 623 -24.14 -8.33 9.25
N ALA A 624 -24.48 -7.09 9.62
CA ALA A 624 -23.89 -6.42 10.78
C ALA A 624 -24.34 -7.03 12.14
N TYR A 625 -25.33 -7.93 12.15
CA TYR A 625 -25.91 -8.58 13.33
C TYR A 625 -25.95 -10.11 13.20
N ALA A 626 -25.96 -10.81 14.34
CA ALA A 626 -26.04 -12.28 14.36
C ALA A 626 -27.44 -12.79 13.94
N PRO A 627 -27.56 -13.99 13.33
CA PRO A 627 -28.84 -14.58 12.92
C PRO A 627 -29.83 -14.72 14.09
N ASP A 628 -29.30 -15.01 15.30
CA ASP A 628 -30.07 -15.21 16.51
C ASP A 628 -30.11 -13.97 17.42
N ALA A 629 -29.53 -12.83 17.00
CA ALA A 629 -29.66 -11.54 17.69
C ALA A 629 -31.04 -10.91 17.47
N ALA A 630 -32.07 -11.75 17.30
CA ALA A 630 -33.41 -11.38 17.64
C ALA A 630 -33.45 -11.10 19.15
N ALA A 631 -33.31 -9.83 19.53
CA ALA A 631 -34.32 -9.28 20.41
C ALA A 631 -35.66 -9.82 19.87
N ALA A 632 -36.42 -10.57 20.69
CA ALA A 632 -37.56 -11.40 20.27
C ALA A 632 -38.20 -10.85 18.99
N PRO A 633 -38.28 -11.63 17.89
CA PRO A 633 -38.57 -11.09 16.57
C PRO A 633 -39.79 -10.19 16.68
N ILE A 634 -39.61 -8.90 16.38
CA ILE A 634 -40.72 -7.96 16.31
C ILE A 634 -41.71 -8.63 15.36
N LYS A 635 -42.88 -8.99 15.87
CA LYS A 635 -43.98 -9.53 15.07
C LYS A 635 -44.53 -8.36 14.26
N GLY A 636 -43.76 -7.98 13.25
CA GLY A 636 -44.04 -6.84 12.41
C GLY A 636 -45.37 -7.00 11.70
N GLU A 637 -46.12 -5.91 11.57
CA GLU A 637 -47.31 -5.90 10.73
C GLU A 637 -47.26 -4.73 9.75
N LEU A 638 -47.64 -4.98 8.50
CA LEU A 638 -47.89 -3.90 7.55
C LEU A 638 -49.26 -3.29 7.81
N THR A 639 -49.25 -2.16 8.51
CA THR A 639 -50.44 -1.32 8.68
C THR A 639 -50.94 -0.82 7.31
N PRO A 640 -52.22 -0.42 7.19
CA PRO A 640 -52.73 0.21 5.98
C PRO A 640 -51.87 1.39 5.51
N LEU A 641 -51.37 2.18 6.45
CA LEU A 641 -50.50 3.33 6.17
C LEU A 641 -49.18 2.92 5.50
N LEU A 642 -48.53 1.85 5.96
CA LEU A 642 -47.32 1.32 5.32
C LEU A 642 -47.64 0.71 3.95
N LYS A 643 -48.78 0.03 3.80
CA LYS A 643 -49.19 -0.54 2.50
C LYS A 643 -49.40 0.53 1.43
N GLU A 644 -49.83 1.74 1.80
CA GLU A 644 -49.94 2.88 0.88
C GLU A 644 -48.58 3.35 0.32
N MET A 645 -47.45 2.99 0.95
CA MET A 645 -46.11 3.37 0.49
C MET A 645 -45.54 2.45 -0.59
N VAL A 646 -46.13 1.26 -0.82
CA VAL A 646 -45.63 0.30 -1.81
C VAL A 646 -45.78 0.88 -3.22
N GLY A 647 -44.66 1.01 -3.94
CA GLY A 647 -44.64 1.63 -5.25
C GLY A 647 -43.25 2.10 -5.67
N THR A 648 -43.21 2.73 -6.84
CA THR A 648 -42.00 3.39 -7.36
C THR A 648 -42.22 4.90 -7.36
N TRP A 649 -41.27 5.61 -6.77
CA TRP A 649 -41.35 7.03 -6.47
C TRP A 649 -40.21 7.78 -7.15
N ASP A 650 -40.53 8.91 -7.77
CA ASP A 650 -39.51 9.90 -8.13
C ASP A 650 -39.25 10.78 -6.91
N THR A 651 -37.97 10.94 -6.54
CA THR A 651 -37.57 11.66 -5.32
C THR A 651 -36.91 12.98 -5.65
N ASN A 652 -37.18 13.99 -4.83
CA ASN A 652 -36.57 15.30 -4.92
C ASN A 652 -36.19 15.77 -3.52
N THR A 653 -34.92 16.07 -3.30
CA THR A 653 -34.33 16.28 -1.97
C THR A 653 -33.52 17.56 -1.93
N GLU A 654 -33.94 18.50 -1.09
CA GLU A 654 -33.21 19.73 -0.79
C GLU A 654 -32.32 19.50 0.45
N LEU A 655 -31.00 19.53 0.22
CA LEU A 655 -29.97 19.41 1.24
C LEU A 655 -29.39 20.79 1.56
N LYS A 656 -29.32 21.17 2.85
CA LYS A 656 -28.63 22.39 3.30
C LYS A 656 -27.43 22.04 4.16
N VAL A 657 -26.23 22.39 3.69
CA VAL A 657 -24.98 22.25 4.45
C VAL A 657 -24.29 23.61 4.55
N GLY A 658 -24.11 24.12 5.77
CA GLY A 658 -23.36 25.37 6.01
C GLY A 658 -23.92 26.59 5.26
N GLY A 659 -25.24 26.66 5.04
CA GLY A 659 -25.91 27.76 4.34
C GLY A 659 -25.95 27.66 2.81
N ARG A 660 -25.37 26.61 2.20
CA ARG A 660 -25.51 26.32 0.75
C ARG A 660 -26.51 25.20 0.52
N GLY A 661 -27.47 25.41 -0.39
CA GLY A 661 -28.48 24.43 -0.76
C GLY A 661 -28.09 23.65 -2.02
N VAL A 662 -28.24 22.32 -1.98
CA VAL A 662 -28.11 21.42 -3.14
C VAL A 662 -29.42 20.68 -3.31
N ASN A 663 -29.88 20.49 -4.55
CA ASN A 663 -31.10 19.77 -4.85
C ASN A 663 -30.76 18.48 -5.60
N LEU A 664 -31.21 17.34 -5.07
CA LEU A 664 -30.89 16.00 -5.56
C LEU A 664 -32.17 15.33 -6.04
N LYS A 665 -32.14 14.80 -7.26
CA LYS A 665 -33.22 13.98 -7.81
C LYS A 665 -32.84 12.52 -7.75
N GLY A 666 -33.82 11.63 -7.54
CA GLY A 666 -33.57 10.21 -7.40
C GLY A 666 -34.81 9.36 -7.65
N GLN A 667 -34.71 8.08 -7.32
CA GLN A 667 -35.80 7.12 -7.39
C GLN A 667 -35.84 6.31 -6.11
N ASP A 668 -37.03 6.02 -5.59
CA ASP A 668 -37.21 5.09 -4.47
C ASP A 668 -38.17 3.97 -4.87
N VAL A 669 -37.74 2.73 -4.66
CA VAL A 669 -38.56 1.53 -4.90
C VAL A 669 -38.93 0.93 -3.55
N VAL A 670 -40.21 0.99 -3.21
CA VAL A 670 -40.75 0.46 -1.96
C VAL A 670 -41.56 -0.79 -2.27
N GLU A 671 -41.15 -1.92 -1.70
CA GLU A 671 -41.77 -3.22 -1.89
C GLU A 671 -42.00 -3.94 -0.56
N THR A 672 -42.82 -4.99 -0.58
CA THR A 672 -42.97 -5.87 0.60
C THR A 672 -41.81 -6.85 0.67
N ALA A 673 -41.32 -7.11 1.88
CA ALA A 673 -40.22 -8.03 2.16
C ALA A 673 -40.58 -8.99 3.30
N PHE A 674 -39.80 -10.07 3.44
CA PHE A 674 -39.95 -11.09 4.50
C PHE A 674 -41.40 -11.58 4.65
N ASN A 675 -41.96 -12.16 3.58
CA ASN A 675 -43.35 -12.67 3.53
C ASN A 675 -44.43 -11.61 3.84
N GLY A 676 -44.16 -10.33 3.57
CA GLY A 676 -45.13 -9.26 3.75
C GLY A 676 -45.20 -8.69 5.18
N THR A 677 -44.19 -8.99 6.00
CA THR A 677 -44.07 -8.49 7.38
C THR A 677 -43.34 -7.13 7.43
N PHE A 678 -42.55 -6.80 6.40
CA PHE A 678 -41.79 -5.56 6.32
C PHE A 678 -42.03 -4.86 4.98
N LEU A 679 -41.84 -3.54 4.97
CA LEU A 679 -41.51 -2.82 3.74
C LEU A 679 -39.99 -2.78 3.60
N ARG A 680 -39.53 -2.89 2.36
CA ARG A 680 -38.18 -2.56 1.95
C ARG A 680 -38.25 -1.36 1.02
N SER A 681 -37.65 -0.25 1.41
CA SER A 681 -37.35 0.88 0.52
C SER A 681 -35.93 0.73 -0.03
N LEU A 682 -35.76 1.08 -1.31
CA LEU A 682 -34.47 1.16 -1.98
C LEU A 682 -34.40 2.50 -2.71
N ALA A 683 -33.85 3.51 -2.02
CA ALA A 683 -33.71 4.86 -2.53
C ALA A 683 -32.34 5.06 -3.20
N THR A 684 -32.32 5.52 -4.45
CA THR A 684 -31.13 5.86 -5.23
C THR A 684 -31.18 7.34 -5.66
N SER A 685 -30.03 8.00 -5.79
CA SER A 685 -29.95 9.38 -6.28
C SER A 685 -29.23 9.45 -7.63
N ALA A 686 -29.52 10.48 -8.45
CA ALA A 686 -28.84 10.72 -9.73
C ALA A 686 -27.42 11.29 -9.57
N ALA A 687 -27.03 11.70 -8.36
CA ALA A 687 -25.72 12.26 -8.05
C ALA A 687 -24.80 11.24 -7.34
N ASP A 688 -25.37 10.21 -6.71
CA ASP A 688 -24.67 9.06 -6.19
C ASP A 688 -25.50 7.77 -6.36
N ASP A 689 -24.93 6.76 -7.03
CA ASP A 689 -25.55 5.44 -7.22
C ASP A 689 -25.59 4.61 -5.91
N ARG A 690 -25.44 5.25 -4.75
CA ARG A 690 -25.44 4.61 -3.43
C ARG A 690 -26.88 4.46 -2.95
N GLY A 691 -27.42 3.26 -3.12
CA GLY A 691 -28.74 2.90 -2.60
C GLY A 691 -28.77 2.94 -1.08
N ILE A 692 -29.76 3.62 -0.50
CA ILE A 692 -30.16 3.45 0.91
C ILE A 692 -31.20 2.33 0.92
N ILE A 693 -31.03 1.36 1.81
CA ILE A 693 -32.03 0.33 2.07
C ILE A 693 -32.69 0.63 3.41
N GLU A 694 -34.00 0.80 3.43
CA GLU A 694 -34.75 0.91 4.68
C GLU A 694 -35.62 -0.33 4.85
N LEU A 695 -35.57 -0.96 6.02
CA LEU A 695 -36.53 -1.99 6.41
C LEU A 695 -37.48 -1.40 7.44
N ILE A 696 -38.78 -1.40 7.15
CA ILE A 696 -39.79 -0.73 7.97
C ILE A 696 -40.87 -1.72 8.38
N THR A 697 -41.31 -1.66 9.64
CA THR A 697 -42.46 -2.43 10.12
C THR A 697 -43.16 -1.74 11.29
N PHE A 698 -44.36 -2.18 11.64
CA PHE A 698 -45.05 -1.78 12.88
C PHE A 698 -44.81 -2.83 13.97
N ASP A 699 -44.36 -2.38 15.14
CA ASP A 699 -44.30 -3.19 16.35
C ASP A 699 -45.64 -3.07 17.10
N PRO A 700 -46.50 -4.11 17.04
CA PRO A 700 -47.81 -4.06 17.68
C PRO A 700 -47.74 -4.05 19.21
N ALA A 701 -46.66 -4.56 19.80
CA ALA A 701 -46.49 -4.58 21.25
C ALA A 701 -46.14 -3.19 21.78
N ALA A 702 -45.23 -2.50 21.11
CA ALA A 702 -44.81 -1.15 21.48
C ALA A 702 -45.69 -0.05 20.88
N LYS A 703 -46.58 -0.39 19.93
CA LYS A 703 -47.44 0.55 19.17
C LYS A 703 -46.64 1.66 18.47
N VAL A 704 -45.49 1.30 17.90
CA VAL A 704 -44.60 2.21 17.17
C VAL A 704 -44.17 1.58 15.86
N TYR A 705 -43.79 2.40 14.89
CA TYR A 705 -43.03 1.93 13.74
C TYR A 705 -41.55 1.75 14.11
N ARG A 706 -40.91 0.80 13.46
CA ARG A 706 -39.48 0.54 13.54
C ARG A 706 -38.91 0.62 12.14
N MET A 707 -37.78 1.30 12.00
CA MET A 707 -37.07 1.39 10.74
C MET A 707 -35.58 1.14 10.96
N TRP A 708 -35.01 0.27 10.14
CA TRP A 708 -33.58 0.04 10.07
C TRP A 708 -33.08 0.58 8.75
N LEU A 709 -32.27 1.63 8.83
CA LEU A 709 -31.65 2.24 7.67
C LEU A 709 -30.26 1.65 7.49
N TYR A 710 -30.03 1.07 6.32
CA TYR A 710 -28.76 0.51 5.88
C TYR A 710 -28.21 1.35 4.74
N ASP A 711 -27.02 1.90 4.93
CA ASP A 711 -26.30 2.53 3.84
C ASP A 711 -25.50 1.51 3.01
N SER A 712 -25.03 1.94 1.84
CA SER A 712 -24.12 1.15 0.98
C SER A 712 -22.80 0.73 1.67
N ALA A 713 -22.49 1.25 2.85
CA ALA A 713 -21.32 0.89 3.66
C ALA A 713 -21.64 -0.14 4.77
N GLY A 714 -22.89 -0.62 4.84
CA GLY A 714 -23.34 -1.64 5.78
C GLY A 714 -23.60 -1.11 7.20
N THR A 715 -23.78 0.19 7.36
CA THR A 715 -24.11 0.79 8.65
C THR A 715 -25.60 0.78 8.88
N GLU A 716 -25.98 0.29 10.04
CA GLU A 716 -27.34 0.23 10.51
C GLU A 716 -27.62 1.34 11.52
N ILE A 717 -28.69 2.10 11.29
CA ILE A 717 -29.27 3.01 12.28
C ILE A 717 -30.69 2.54 12.55
N GLU A 718 -31.01 2.25 13.81
CA GLU A 718 -32.37 1.95 14.24
C GLU A 718 -33.14 3.24 14.57
N TRP A 719 -34.34 3.32 14.03
CA TRP A 719 -35.27 4.42 14.20
C TRP A 719 -36.57 3.93 14.85
N THR A 720 -37.09 4.74 15.77
CA THR A 720 -38.44 4.55 16.34
C THR A 720 -39.37 5.62 15.78
N GLY A 721 -40.45 5.19 15.11
CA GLY A 721 -41.45 6.04 14.49
C GLY A 721 -42.74 6.09 15.32
N THR A 722 -43.19 7.29 15.67
CA THR A 722 -44.50 7.47 16.32
C THR A 722 -45.54 7.86 15.27
N PRO A 723 -46.58 7.04 15.04
CA PRO A 723 -47.64 7.37 14.09
C PRO A 723 -48.61 8.44 14.63
N ASP A 724 -49.08 9.29 13.73
CA ASP A 724 -50.37 9.99 13.85
C ASP A 724 -51.21 9.62 12.63
N GLU A 725 -52.10 8.64 12.81
CA GLU A 725 -52.93 8.11 11.73
C GLU A 725 -53.93 9.13 11.20
N ALA A 726 -54.41 10.03 12.06
CA ALA A 726 -55.36 11.08 11.65
C ALA A 726 -54.68 12.15 10.80
N ALA A 727 -53.43 12.50 11.13
CA ALA A 727 -52.62 13.44 10.36
C ALA A 727 -51.87 12.78 9.18
N LYS A 728 -51.89 11.45 9.07
CA LYS A 728 -51.05 10.65 8.17
C LYS A 728 -49.56 11.01 8.27
N THR A 729 -49.05 11.15 9.50
CA THR A 729 -47.64 11.45 9.75
C THR A 729 -46.94 10.37 10.56
N ILE A 730 -45.62 10.29 10.41
CA ILE A 730 -44.76 9.44 11.24
C ILE A 730 -43.57 10.28 11.71
N ALA A 731 -43.39 10.40 13.02
CA ALA A 731 -42.25 11.09 13.62
C ALA A 731 -41.20 10.06 14.05
N TRP A 732 -40.11 9.97 13.29
CA TRP A 732 -38.98 9.08 13.51
C TRP A 732 -37.90 9.73 14.37
N ARG A 733 -37.37 8.97 15.33
CA ARG A 733 -36.26 9.39 16.20
C ARG A 733 -35.20 8.30 16.26
N ALA A 734 -33.94 8.70 16.22
CA ALA A 734 -32.79 7.83 16.40
C ALA A 734 -31.67 8.54 17.18
N HIS A 735 -30.78 7.74 17.78
CA HIS A 735 -29.59 8.21 18.47
C HIS A 735 -28.37 7.50 17.89
N THR A 736 -27.31 8.27 17.62
CA THR A 736 -26.02 7.72 17.22
C THR A 736 -25.12 7.54 18.45
N GLY A 737 -24.11 6.66 18.35
CA GLY A 737 -23.22 6.33 19.46
C GLY A 737 -22.38 7.51 19.99
N ASP A 738 -22.30 8.61 19.23
CA ASP A 738 -21.59 9.85 19.59
C ASP A 738 -22.49 10.89 20.31
N GLY A 739 -23.76 10.56 20.57
CA GLY A 739 -24.72 11.44 21.25
C GLY A 739 -25.50 12.38 20.32
N THR A 740 -25.32 12.30 19.00
CA THR A 740 -26.14 13.06 18.04
C THR A 740 -27.58 12.54 18.03
N LYS A 741 -28.55 13.47 18.03
CA LYS A 741 -29.98 13.18 17.95
C LYS A 741 -30.45 13.37 16.52
N LEU A 742 -31.14 12.36 15.98
CA LEU A 742 -31.70 12.41 14.64
C LEU A 742 -33.23 12.47 14.73
N ALA A 743 -33.83 13.39 13.99
CA ALA A 743 -35.27 13.53 13.85
C ALA A 743 -35.64 13.53 12.37
N LEU A 744 -36.51 12.62 11.97
CA LEU A 744 -37.05 12.53 10.62
C LEU A 744 -38.58 12.53 10.74
N ASN A 745 -39.28 13.39 10.01
CA ASN A 745 -40.74 13.44 10.03
C ASN A 745 -41.27 13.16 8.64
N TRP A 746 -42.20 12.23 8.53
CA TRP A 746 -42.88 11.88 7.28
C TRP A 746 -44.32 12.37 7.32
N LYS A 747 -44.83 12.78 6.16
CA LYS A 747 -46.22 13.13 5.94
C LYS A 747 -46.70 12.52 4.62
N LEU A 748 -47.60 11.55 4.71
CA LEU A 748 -48.15 10.86 3.54
C LEU A 748 -49.30 11.68 2.94
N ALA A 749 -49.28 11.84 1.62
CA ALA A 749 -50.28 12.59 0.85
C ALA A 749 -51.34 11.64 0.25
N ALA A 750 -52.57 12.13 0.13
CA ALA A 750 -53.71 11.34 -0.37
C ALA A 750 -53.60 10.91 -1.86
N ALA A 751 -52.68 11.48 -2.63
CA ALA A 751 -52.53 11.24 -4.07
C ALA A 751 -51.43 10.22 -4.43
N GLY A 752 -50.96 9.42 -3.45
CA GLY A 752 -49.84 8.51 -3.63
C GLY A 752 -48.54 9.30 -3.71
N GLY A 753 -47.95 9.60 -2.55
CA GLY A 753 -46.70 10.34 -2.42
C GLY A 753 -46.50 10.75 -0.96
N TYR A 754 -45.30 11.12 -0.56
CA TYR A 754 -45.04 11.57 0.81
C TYR A 754 -43.90 12.58 0.88
N THR A 755 -44.02 13.54 1.80
CA THR A 755 -42.97 14.53 2.08
C THR A 755 -42.26 14.18 3.37
N TRP A 756 -40.99 14.56 3.48
CA TRP A 756 -40.23 14.34 4.69
C TRP A 756 -39.26 15.49 5.00
N ASP A 757 -38.92 15.64 6.27
CA ASP A 757 -37.87 16.54 6.76
C ASP A 757 -37.00 15.81 7.78
N PHE A 758 -35.69 16.02 7.69
CA PHE A 758 -34.67 15.41 8.54
C PHE A 758 -33.82 16.51 9.18
N VAL A 759 -33.56 16.36 10.48
CA VAL A 759 -32.66 17.22 11.25
C VAL A 759 -31.76 16.36 12.12
N ALA A 760 -30.44 16.60 12.05
CA ALA A 760 -29.48 16.08 13.02
C ALA A 760 -29.02 17.21 13.95
N THR A 761 -28.99 16.93 15.25
CA THR A 761 -28.63 17.91 16.30
C THR A 761 -27.56 17.33 17.21
N THR A 762 -26.46 18.07 17.40
CA THR A 762 -25.39 17.75 18.35
C THR A 762 -25.35 18.88 19.39
N GLY A 763 -25.65 18.57 20.66
CA GLY A 763 -25.92 19.60 21.68
C GLY A 763 -27.21 20.37 21.38
N ASP A 764 -27.14 21.70 21.38
CA ASP A 764 -28.28 22.60 21.11
C ASP A 764 -28.28 23.21 19.71
N LYS A 765 -27.38 22.76 18.81
CA LYS A 765 -27.24 23.32 17.45
C LYS A 765 -27.57 22.28 16.37
N PRO A 766 -28.39 22.63 15.36
CA PRO A 766 -28.58 21.80 14.19
C PRO A 766 -27.25 21.75 13.41
N VAL A 767 -26.78 20.54 13.12
CA VAL A 767 -25.57 20.31 12.34
C VAL A 767 -25.87 19.97 10.88
N PHE A 768 -27.10 19.51 10.60
CA PHE A 768 -27.50 19.03 9.29
C PHE A 768 -29.02 19.03 9.13
N GLU A 769 -29.52 19.52 7.98
CA GLU A 769 -30.94 19.59 7.65
C GLU A 769 -31.20 19.16 6.19
N MET A 770 -32.23 18.34 6.01
CA MET A 770 -32.73 17.92 4.70
C MET A 770 -34.24 17.96 4.68
N LYS A 771 -34.81 18.13 3.49
CA LYS A 771 -36.22 17.88 3.23
C LYS A 771 -36.38 17.31 1.85
N GLY A 772 -37.41 16.50 1.64
CA GLY A 772 -37.69 15.94 0.34
C GLY A 772 -39.14 15.58 0.14
N ASP A 773 -39.44 15.24 -1.11
CA ASP A 773 -40.73 14.78 -1.56
C ASP A 773 -40.59 13.54 -2.46
N HIS A 774 -41.55 12.64 -2.31
CA HIS A 774 -41.73 11.44 -3.11
C HIS A 774 -43.03 11.60 -3.90
N THR A 775 -42.92 11.53 -5.23
CA THR A 775 -44.06 11.63 -6.13
C THR A 775 -44.25 10.31 -6.87
N ALA A 776 -45.49 9.84 -6.97
CA ALA A 776 -45.79 8.60 -7.69
C ALA A 776 -45.34 8.75 -9.15
N ARG A 777 -44.50 7.82 -9.61
CA ARG A 777 -44.09 7.78 -11.01
C ARG A 777 -45.30 7.36 -11.86
N LYS A 778 -45.76 8.25 -12.74
CA LYS A 778 -46.79 7.90 -13.73
C LYS A 778 -46.22 6.83 -14.65
N LYS A 779 -46.93 5.70 -14.77
CA LYS A 779 -46.59 4.60 -15.69
C LYS A 779 -46.47 5.08 -17.13
#